data_AF-A0A349KN56-F1
#
_entry.id   AF-A0A349KN56-F1
#
_cell.length_a   1.000
_cell.length_b   1.000
_cell.length_c   1.000
_cell.angle_alpha   90.00
_cell.angle_beta   90.00
_cell.angle_gamma   90.00
#
_symmetry.space_group_name_H-M   'P 1'
#
loop_
_entity.id
_entity.type
_entity.pdbx_description
1 polymer ?
#
loop_
_entity_poly.entity_id
_entity_poly.type
_entity_poly.pdbx_seq_one_letter_code
_entity_poly.pdbx_strand_id
1 'polypeptide(L)'
;MSIVDDSNPADGSTDAIVPIDFAPNVDKKAHFSYKFRWLHVTVTVFLCTTITAAWFVLTARSASIEVEPITAQIQIEGGVNFKLGQRYLIRTGSYELTLTNAGYHDSKTQLLIDREPAQTHAFSMRKLPGRVSVATVNLDAARIQIDGVDIGLSPLIDVPVEAGEHQLTIFKDRYLEYGEAITIEGRNVEQRFQASLQPAWAVVSLLTSPSGADVLVDGEMTGTTPLNVEVLQGRRDITLKLSGHKAWQEDFDILAGEDFSVALVELEPADGLVFIRSDPSAASVTIGGEFKGLTPLEVALAPEQDHELVFFKNGYHSRKTSVRTQANQERGLSIVLDPVLASVIVIAEPVDAELYVNGEFKGVANQTIELMAASQHIEIRKQGYVPYTTEFTSRPGLDQAIRVTLKSLEQARIEQIKPVITTAAAQSLKLFYAGAFTMGASRREAGRRPNENLRDIQLERPFYLAYNEVSNSQFRLFDSEHSSGTLQGLTLDNEAQPVVRVSWTQAALFCNWLSDQESLPNFYEILDGEVVGFNSQSIGYRLPSEAEWAWAARTDGSGNQLKYPWGSALPPPENAGNFADATSQAYLGEVMFDYNDGFLGTAPIGSFSANQYEIYDMAGNAAEWVHDYYGAMGAIGGVDVDPLGPDNGVFHTIRGSSWAHGSVTELRLSFRDFGEEPRDDVGFRIARYLEE
;
A
#
# COMPACT_ATOMS: atom_id res chain seq x y z
N MET A 1 74.57 -37.24 22.98
CA MET A 1 75.55 -38.18 23.57
C MET A 1 76.90 -37.53 23.41
N SER A 2 77.27 -36.72 24.40
CA SER A 2 77.98 -35.46 24.18
C SER A 2 78.17 -34.75 25.53
N ILE A 3 79.35 -34.30 25.94
CA ILE A 3 80.70 -34.48 25.36
C ILE A 3 81.74 -34.57 26.51
N VAL A 4 83.03 -34.33 26.29
CA VAL A 4 84.13 -34.45 27.26
C VAL A 4 85.19 -33.35 27.02
N ASP A 5 85.93 -32.97 28.09
CA ASP A 5 86.76 -31.76 28.22
C ASP A 5 88.29 -32.02 27.96
N ASP A 6 89.35 -31.36 28.48
CA ASP A 6 89.62 -30.46 29.64
C ASP A 6 90.92 -29.59 29.41
N SER A 7 91.33 -28.69 30.33
CA SER A 7 92.52 -27.79 30.20
C SER A 7 93.23 -27.38 31.52
N ASN A 8 94.49 -26.89 31.51
CA ASN A 8 95.33 -26.72 32.74
C ASN A 8 96.41 -25.57 32.72
N PRO A 9 97.02 -25.16 33.88
CA PRO A 9 97.88 -23.94 34.10
C PRO A 9 99.34 -24.22 34.59
N ALA A 10 100.26 -23.30 35.00
CA ALA A 10 100.67 -21.90 34.64
C ALA A 10 101.95 -21.42 35.45
N ASP A 11 102.48 -20.20 35.18
CA ASP A 11 103.50 -19.37 35.94
C ASP A 11 105.00 -19.87 35.99
N GLY A 12 106.08 -19.14 36.39
CA GLY A 12 106.35 -17.75 36.90
C GLY A 12 107.87 -17.44 37.09
N SER A 13 108.32 -16.17 37.38
CA SER A 13 109.77 -15.79 37.60
C SER A 13 110.08 -14.37 38.19
N THR A 14 111.31 -14.09 38.71
CA THR A 14 111.79 -12.79 39.34
C THR A 14 113.34 -12.59 39.40
N ASP A 15 113.90 -11.35 39.57
CA ASP A 15 115.36 -11.01 39.72
C ASP A 15 115.69 -9.63 40.43
N ALA A 16 116.93 -9.39 40.96
CA ALA A 16 117.47 -8.10 41.51
C ALA A 16 119.02 -8.05 41.84
N ILE A 17 119.69 -6.85 41.92
CA ILE A 17 121.17 -6.69 42.22
C ILE A 17 121.62 -5.31 42.84
N VAL A 18 122.92 -5.11 43.26
CA VAL A 18 123.44 -3.96 44.11
C VAL A 18 124.97 -3.58 43.93
N PRO A 19 125.49 -2.35 44.29
CA PRO A 19 126.89 -1.84 44.01
C PRO A 19 127.82 -1.46 45.23
N ILE A 20 128.93 -0.69 45.04
CA ILE A 20 130.09 -0.46 46.01
C ILE A 20 130.74 0.99 45.99
N ASP A 21 131.89 1.27 46.67
CA ASP A 21 132.36 2.62 47.15
C ASP A 21 133.84 3.12 46.89
N PHE A 22 134.09 4.46 46.83
CA PHE A 22 135.35 5.24 47.09
C PHE A 22 135.12 6.79 47.25
N ALA A 23 136.10 7.52 47.83
CA ALA A 23 136.02 8.91 48.32
C ALA A 23 135.70 10.05 47.30
N PRO A 24 135.01 11.15 47.73
CA PRO A 24 134.45 12.17 46.83
C PRO A 24 135.39 13.35 46.50
N ASN A 25 135.55 13.67 45.21
CA ASN A 25 136.28 14.87 44.76
C ASN A 25 135.76 15.41 43.41
N VAL A 26 136.19 16.64 43.08
CA VAL A 26 136.05 17.41 41.83
C VAL A 26 136.01 16.57 40.53
N ASP A 27 135.07 16.89 39.65
CA ASP A 27 135.36 16.93 38.20
C ASP A 27 134.61 18.06 37.45
N LYS A 28 135.03 18.33 36.22
CA LYS A 28 134.84 19.61 35.51
C LYS A 28 133.53 19.67 34.73
N LYS A 29 132.77 20.75 34.94
CA LYS A 29 131.61 21.11 34.11
C LYS A 29 132.02 21.44 32.68
N ALA A 30 131.96 20.47 31.78
CA ALA A 30 132.04 20.72 30.34
C ALA A 30 130.70 21.31 29.84
N HIS A 31 130.68 22.62 29.54
CA HIS A 31 129.56 23.22 28.79
C HIS A 31 129.60 22.76 27.33
N PHE A 32 128.96 21.61 27.05
CA PHE A 32 128.80 21.12 25.69
C PHE A 32 127.80 21.99 24.92
N SER A 33 128.29 22.98 24.18
CA SER A 33 127.43 23.85 23.35
C SER A 33 126.89 23.09 22.15
N TYR A 34 125.66 22.59 22.25
CA TYR A 34 124.99 21.87 21.17
C TYR A 34 124.71 22.80 19.98
N LYS A 35 125.59 22.78 18.97
CA LYS A 35 125.37 23.49 17.70
C LYS A 35 124.44 22.66 16.82
N PHE A 36 123.20 23.12 16.67
CA PHE A 36 122.22 22.53 15.78
C PHE A 36 122.76 22.50 14.33
N ARG A 37 122.89 21.31 13.74
CA ARG A 37 123.34 21.11 12.34
C ARG A 37 122.21 20.47 11.54
N TRP A 38 122.08 20.88 10.27
CA TRP A 38 121.05 20.40 9.31
C TRP A 38 120.88 18.87 9.29
N LEU A 39 121.96 18.12 9.51
CA LEU A 39 121.96 16.65 9.64
C LEU A 39 120.91 16.13 10.64
N HIS A 40 120.65 16.84 11.73
CA HIS A 40 119.64 16.47 12.72
C HIS A 40 118.22 16.68 12.20
N VAL A 41 117.98 17.71 11.38
CA VAL A 41 116.69 17.90 10.70
C VAL A 41 116.45 16.75 9.73
N THR A 42 117.43 16.40 8.90
CA THR A 42 117.30 15.26 7.98
C THR A 42 117.15 13.92 8.71
N VAL A 43 117.84 13.70 9.82
CA VAL A 43 117.66 12.48 10.65
C VAL A 43 116.29 12.47 11.32
N THR A 44 115.80 13.58 11.88
CA THR A 44 114.46 13.64 12.49
C THR A 44 113.37 13.49 11.46
N VAL A 45 113.48 14.10 10.27
CA VAL A 45 112.52 13.91 9.16
C VAL A 45 112.57 12.47 8.66
N PHE A 46 113.73 11.85 8.52
CA PHE A 46 113.86 10.43 8.15
C PHE A 46 113.26 9.51 9.22
N LEU A 47 113.47 9.81 10.51
CA LEU A 47 112.88 9.04 11.60
C LEU A 47 111.35 9.20 11.65
N CYS A 48 110.84 10.42 11.48
CA CYS A 48 109.38 10.67 11.44
C CYS A 48 108.73 10.02 10.21
N THR A 49 109.36 10.08 9.03
CA THR A 49 108.83 9.42 7.82
C THR A 49 108.90 7.91 7.91
N THR A 50 109.98 7.32 8.45
CA THR A 50 110.05 5.86 8.68
C THR A 50 109.09 5.39 9.77
N ILE A 51 108.91 6.13 10.86
CA ILE A 51 107.88 5.84 11.88
C ILE A 51 106.47 5.94 11.29
N THR A 52 106.18 6.98 10.48
CA THR A 52 104.85 7.17 9.86
C THR A 52 104.58 6.10 8.80
N ALA A 53 105.58 5.71 8.01
CA ALA A 53 105.47 4.63 7.04
C ALA A 53 105.28 3.27 7.74
N ALA A 54 106.04 2.98 8.79
CA ALA A 54 105.86 1.77 9.60
C ALA A 54 104.48 1.73 10.25
N TRP A 55 104.01 2.83 10.85
CA TRP A 55 102.67 2.95 11.42
C TRP A 55 101.57 2.75 10.36
N PHE A 56 101.75 3.29 9.16
CA PHE A 56 100.81 3.05 8.06
C PHE A 56 100.78 1.57 7.68
N VAL A 57 101.92 0.96 7.38
CA VAL A 57 102.01 -0.45 6.97
C VAL A 57 101.52 -1.42 8.05
N LEU A 58 101.77 -1.13 9.33
CA LEU A 58 101.30 -1.93 10.46
C LEU A 58 99.80 -1.75 10.78
N THR A 59 99.16 -0.67 10.34
CA THR A 59 97.73 -0.39 10.63
C THR A 59 96.81 -0.35 9.41
N ALA A 60 97.35 -0.50 8.20
CA ALA A 60 96.58 -0.68 6.98
C ALA A 60 96.14 -2.15 6.80
N ARG A 61 95.07 -2.34 6.03
CA ARG A 61 94.45 -3.61 5.62
C ARG A 61 94.51 -3.77 4.11
N SER A 62 94.39 -5.01 3.66
CA SER A 62 94.44 -5.34 2.23
C SER A 62 93.04 -5.53 1.66
N ALA A 63 92.55 -4.60 0.83
CA ALA A 63 91.23 -4.69 0.19
C ALA A 63 91.35 -5.06 -1.30
N SER A 64 90.63 -6.09 -1.76
CA SER A 64 90.28 -6.22 -3.18
C SER A 64 89.04 -5.40 -3.47
N ILE A 65 88.98 -4.78 -4.65
CA ILE A 65 87.78 -4.11 -5.16
C ILE A 65 87.53 -4.71 -6.53
N GLU A 66 86.50 -5.53 -6.62
CA GLU A 66 86.09 -6.25 -7.82
C GLU A 66 84.86 -5.55 -8.38
N VAL A 67 84.93 -5.15 -9.65
CA VAL A 67 83.88 -4.36 -10.30
C VAL A 67 83.45 -5.03 -11.59
N GLU A 68 82.15 -5.22 -11.76
CA GLU A 68 81.58 -5.64 -13.04
C GLU A 68 81.11 -4.42 -13.85
N PRO A 69 81.59 -4.24 -15.10
CA PRO A 69 82.60 -5.05 -15.80
C PRO A 69 84.03 -4.67 -15.38
N ILE A 70 84.95 -5.63 -15.51
CA ILE A 70 86.35 -5.55 -15.05
C ILE A 70 87.20 -4.40 -15.67
N THR A 71 86.68 -3.72 -16.69
CA THR A 71 87.29 -2.54 -17.32
C THR A 71 87.01 -1.22 -16.58
N ALA A 72 86.18 -1.24 -15.52
CA ALA A 72 85.80 -0.05 -14.78
C ALA A 72 87.00 0.63 -14.09
N GLN A 73 87.03 1.97 -14.13
CA GLN A 73 88.04 2.75 -13.42
C GLN A 73 87.61 2.96 -11.96
N ILE A 74 88.56 2.78 -11.04
CA ILE A 74 88.33 2.71 -9.59
C ILE A 74 89.08 3.87 -8.93
N GLN A 75 88.36 4.92 -8.53
CA GLN A 75 88.90 6.07 -7.80
C GLN A 75 88.41 6.06 -6.34
N ILE A 76 89.34 5.92 -5.40
CA ILE A 76 89.07 5.91 -3.95
C ILE A 76 89.46 7.27 -3.37
N GLU A 77 88.49 7.98 -2.80
CA GLU A 77 88.65 9.30 -2.20
C GLU A 77 88.61 9.22 -0.67
N GLY A 78 89.50 9.98 -0.02
CA GLY A 78 89.70 9.99 1.43
C GLY A 78 90.97 9.25 1.87
N GLY A 79 91.57 9.75 2.97
CA GLY A 79 92.72 9.15 3.63
C GLY A 79 93.97 8.97 2.75
N VAL A 80 94.76 7.94 3.07
CA VAL A 80 95.90 7.49 2.27
C VAL A 80 95.67 6.02 1.93
N ASN A 81 95.81 5.68 0.64
CA ASN A 81 95.73 4.31 0.14
C ASN A 81 96.84 4.08 -0.90
N PHE A 82 97.33 2.85 -1.03
CA PHE A 82 98.34 2.47 -2.03
C PHE A 82 97.92 1.19 -2.74
N LYS A 83 97.89 1.20 -4.08
CA LYS A 83 97.59 -0.01 -4.87
C LYS A 83 98.85 -0.89 -5.00
N LEU A 84 98.76 -2.13 -4.55
CA LEU A 84 99.80 -3.16 -4.61
C LEU A 84 99.27 -4.36 -5.41
N GLY A 85 99.51 -4.34 -6.72
CA GLY A 85 98.91 -5.29 -7.65
C GLY A 85 97.40 -5.11 -7.73
N GLN A 86 96.64 -6.18 -7.47
CA GLN A 86 95.16 -6.16 -7.50
C GLN A 86 94.52 -5.69 -6.19
N ARG A 87 95.30 -5.43 -5.12
CA ARG A 87 94.76 -5.09 -3.80
C ARG A 87 95.27 -3.72 -3.34
N TYR A 88 94.43 -2.99 -2.62
CA TYR A 88 94.76 -1.70 -2.02
C TYR A 88 95.18 -1.90 -0.57
N LEU A 89 96.31 -1.31 -0.17
CA LEU A 89 96.70 -1.16 1.22
C LEU A 89 96.09 0.15 1.75
N ILE A 90 95.10 0.02 2.62
CA ILE A 90 94.19 1.11 3.02
C ILE A 90 93.82 0.95 4.50
N ARG A 91 93.72 2.05 5.26
CA ARG A 91 93.46 1.98 6.71
C ARG A 91 91.99 1.73 7.01
N THR A 92 91.69 1.29 8.23
CA THR A 92 90.31 1.06 8.68
C THR A 92 89.52 2.39 8.70
N GLY A 93 88.37 2.45 8.03
CA GLY A 93 87.58 3.68 7.86
C GLY A 93 86.53 3.58 6.75
N SER A 94 85.77 4.65 6.51
CA SER A 94 84.89 4.79 5.34
C SER A 94 85.56 5.69 4.30
N TYR A 95 85.40 5.34 3.04
CA TYR A 95 85.97 6.00 1.87
C TYR A 95 84.89 6.15 0.79
N GLU A 96 84.97 7.19 -0.04
CA GLU A 96 84.11 7.28 -1.23
C GLU A 96 84.78 6.58 -2.40
N LEU A 97 84.03 5.71 -3.07
CA LEU A 97 84.45 4.97 -4.25
C LEU A 97 83.66 5.50 -5.46
N THR A 98 84.38 6.13 -6.39
CA THR A 98 83.84 6.53 -7.69
C THR A 98 84.23 5.47 -8.73
N LEU A 99 83.23 4.98 -9.47
CA LEU A 99 83.34 3.98 -10.52
C LEU A 99 82.89 4.60 -11.85
N THR A 100 83.75 4.56 -12.87
CA THR A 100 83.42 5.10 -14.20
C THR A 100 83.75 4.10 -15.31
N ASN A 101 82.88 4.00 -16.33
CA ASN A 101 83.10 3.13 -17.49
C ASN A 101 82.24 3.51 -18.72
N ALA A 102 82.81 3.37 -19.92
CA ALA A 102 82.10 3.66 -21.16
C ALA A 102 80.95 2.67 -21.40
N GLY A 103 79.76 3.20 -21.69
CA GLY A 103 78.54 2.40 -21.86
C GLY A 103 77.80 2.06 -20.56
N TYR A 104 78.25 2.59 -19.41
CA TYR A 104 77.63 2.39 -18.10
C TYR A 104 77.32 3.75 -17.44
N HIS A 105 76.44 3.75 -16.44
CA HIS A 105 76.26 4.90 -15.56
C HIS A 105 77.44 4.99 -14.58
N ASP A 106 78.09 6.15 -14.52
CA ASP A 106 79.05 6.47 -13.47
C ASP A 106 78.37 6.37 -12.09
N SER A 107 79.07 5.79 -11.12
CA SER A 107 78.52 5.49 -9.79
C SER A 107 79.42 5.99 -8.68
N LYS A 108 78.83 6.52 -7.62
CA LYS A 108 79.50 6.88 -6.37
C LYS A 108 78.89 6.08 -5.23
N THR A 109 79.73 5.35 -4.50
CA THR A 109 79.33 4.44 -3.42
C THR A 109 80.33 4.53 -2.26
N GLN A 110 80.04 3.89 -1.12
CA GLN A 110 80.96 3.86 0.03
C GLN A 110 81.73 2.54 0.09
N LEU A 111 83.04 2.66 0.29
CA LEU A 111 83.95 1.55 0.58
C LEU A 111 84.28 1.58 2.07
N LEU A 112 83.75 0.61 2.81
CA LEU A 112 83.99 0.46 4.25
C LEU A 112 85.12 -0.54 4.48
N ILE A 113 86.22 -0.06 5.06
CA ILE A 113 87.37 -0.88 5.44
C ILE A 113 87.30 -1.18 6.94
N ASP A 114 87.05 -2.44 7.26
CA ASP A 114 86.97 -2.92 8.65
C ASP A 114 88.37 -3.27 9.24
N ARG A 115 88.41 -4.09 10.29
CA ARG A 115 89.65 -4.50 10.97
C ARG A 115 90.26 -5.81 10.47
N GLU A 116 89.67 -6.51 9.51
CA GLU A 116 90.19 -7.78 9.01
C GLU A 116 91.51 -7.61 8.24
N PRO A 117 92.45 -8.57 8.29
CA PRO A 117 93.74 -8.45 7.59
C PRO A 117 93.59 -8.28 6.07
N ALA A 118 92.64 -9.01 5.47
CA ALA A 118 92.38 -9.02 4.04
C ALA A 118 90.88 -9.23 3.76
N GLN A 119 90.30 -8.39 2.91
CA GLN A 119 88.86 -8.36 2.59
C GLN A 119 88.62 -8.12 1.09
N THR A 120 87.44 -8.45 0.57
CA THR A 120 87.07 -8.23 -0.85
C THR A 120 85.70 -7.59 -0.92
N HIS A 121 85.57 -6.51 -1.69
CA HIS A 121 84.33 -5.78 -1.92
C HIS A 121 83.96 -5.87 -3.40
N ALA A 122 82.73 -6.29 -3.69
CA ALA A 122 82.21 -6.48 -5.05
C ALA A 122 81.15 -5.42 -5.39
N PHE A 123 81.24 -4.85 -6.59
CA PHE A 123 80.32 -3.83 -7.10
C PHE A 123 79.94 -4.14 -8.56
N SER A 124 78.76 -3.73 -9.01
CA SER A 124 78.36 -3.81 -10.41
C SER A 124 77.86 -2.45 -10.91
N MET A 125 78.16 -2.13 -12.16
CA MET A 125 77.72 -0.90 -12.81
C MET A 125 76.46 -1.16 -13.63
N ARG A 126 75.48 -0.26 -13.54
CA ARG A 126 74.29 -0.28 -14.41
C ARG A 126 74.69 0.13 -15.82
N LYS A 127 74.38 -0.69 -16.83
CA LYS A 127 74.53 -0.33 -18.25
C LYS A 127 73.70 0.91 -18.58
N LEU A 128 74.16 1.75 -19.50
CA LEU A 128 73.30 2.75 -20.15
C LEU A 128 72.20 2.04 -20.98
N PRO A 129 71.09 2.71 -21.30
CA PRO A 129 70.10 2.23 -22.28
C PRO A 129 70.71 1.75 -23.61
N GLY A 130 70.09 0.75 -24.22
CA GLY A 130 70.31 0.37 -25.62
C GLY A 130 69.48 1.25 -26.55
N ARG A 131 69.66 1.10 -27.87
CA ARG A 131 68.93 1.85 -28.90
C ARG A 131 68.07 0.93 -29.73
N VAL A 132 66.76 1.08 -29.62
CA VAL A 132 65.77 0.19 -30.21
C VAL A 132 65.10 0.84 -31.40
N SER A 133 65.03 0.12 -32.51
CA SER A 133 64.21 0.47 -33.67
C SER A 133 63.26 -0.69 -33.99
N VAL A 134 62.00 -0.40 -34.31
CA VAL A 134 60.95 -1.40 -34.55
C VAL A 134 60.18 -1.03 -35.81
N ALA A 135 60.11 -1.94 -36.78
CA ALA A 135 59.37 -1.76 -38.02
C ALA A 135 58.31 -2.85 -38.22
N THR A 136 57.25 -2.52 -38.96
CA THR A 136 56.21 -3.48 -39.35
C THR A 136 56.26 -3.73 -40.85
N VAL A 137 56.12 -5.00 -41.27
CA VAL A 137 56.16 -5.41 -42.68
C VAL A 137 54.89 -4.92 -43.38
N ASN A 138 55.06 -4.15 -44.46
CA ASN A 138 53.98 -3.63 -45.33
C ASN A 138 52.88 -2.82 -44.60
N LEU A 139 53.17 -2.33 -43.39
CA LEU A 139 52.24 -1.60 -42.54
C LEU A 139 52.98 -0.43 -41.89
N ASP A 140 52.46 0.79 -42.07
CA ASP A 140 52.95 1.99 -41.40
C ASP A 140 52.03 2.39 -40.24
N ALA A 141 52.57 3.12 -39.26
CA ALA A 141 51.86 3.67 -38.12
C ALA A 141 51.05 2.64 -37.30
N ALA A 142 51.65 1.48 -37.01
CA ALA A 142 51.20 0.60 -35.93
C ALA A 142 51.73 1.13 -34.59
N ARG A 143 50.92 1.12 -33.53
CA ARG A 143 51.34 1.52 -32.18
C ARG A 143 52.27 0.47 -31.61
N ILE A 144 53.41 0.90 -31.07
CA ILE A 144 54.39 0.03 -30.43
C ILE A 144 54.42 0.33 -28.93
N GLN A 145 54.36 -0.73 -28.13
CA GLN A 145 54.55 -0.68 -26.69
C GLN A 145 55.75 -1.53 -26.29
N ILE A 146 56.46 -1.10 -25.25
CA ILE A 146 57.38 -1.93 -24.48
C ILE A 146 56.89 -1.96 -23.02
N ASP A 147 56.73 -3.17 -22.47
CA ASP A 147 56.21 -3.42 -21.11
C ASP A 147 54.85 -2.75 -20.84
N GLY A 148 54.02 -2.62 -21.88
CA GLY A 148 52.72 -1.94 -21.86
C GLY A 148 52.77 -0.41 -21.94
N VAL A 149 53.97 0.20 -22.03
CA VAL A 149 54.15 1.64 -22.22
C VAL A 149 54.19 1.97 -23.70
N ASP A 150 53.31 2.86 -24.18
CA ASP A 150 53.34 3.39 -25.55
C ASP A 150 54.61 4.23 -25.78
N ILE A 151 55.44 3.77 -26.71
CA ILE A 151 56.71 4.41 -27.08
C ILE A 151 56.67 5.03 -28.49
N GLY A 152 55.54 4.96 -29.19
CA GLY A 152 55.33 5.60 -30.49
C GLY A 152 54.75 4.69 -31.57
N LEU A 153 54.97 5.09 -32.82
CA LEU A 153 54.40 4.45 -34.01
C LEU A 153 55.50 3.87 -34.91
N SER A 154 55.19 2.79 -35.63
CA SER A 154 56.09 2.20 -36.62
C SER A 154 56.21 3.05 -37.89
N PRO A 155 57.40 3.11 -38.53
CA PRO A 155 58.69 2.61 -38.05
C PRO A 155 59.27 3.51 -36.94
N LEU A 156 59.57 2.89 -35.80
CA LEU A 156 60.19 3.52 -34.64
C LEU A 156 61.72 3.42 -34.75
N ILE A 157 62.46 4.48 -34.41
CA ILE A 157 63.91 4.60 -34.70
C ILE A 157 64.66 5.18 -33.50
N ASP A 158 65.81 4.58 -33.15
CA ASP A 158 66.79 5.04 -32.15
C ASP A 158 66.25 5.35 -30.73
N VAL A 159 65.15 4.73 -30.32
CA VAL A 159 64.54 4.97 -29.00
C VAL A 159 65.43 4.37 -27.90
N PRO A 160 65.79 5.14 -26.84
CA PRO A 160 66.52 4.60 -25.70
C PRO A 160 65.62 3.69 -24.86
N VAL A 161 66.02 2.43 -24.70
CA VAL A 161 65.35 1.43 -23.85
C VAL A 161 66.36 0.87 -22.86
N GLU A 162 65.94 0.64 -21.62
CA GLU A 162 66.81 0.07 -20.57
C GLU A 162 67.38 -1.31 -20.95
N ALA A 163 68.42 -1.76 -20.24
CA ALA A 163 69.07 -3.03 -20.51
C ALA A 163 68.43 -4.16 -19.67
N GLY A 164 67.77 -5.12 -20.33
CA GLY A 164 67.05 -6.20 -19.65
C GLY A 164 66.22 -7.05 -20.62
N GLU A 165 65.36 -7.91 -20.07
CA GLU A 165 64.27 -8.55 -20.80
C GLU A 165 63.06 -7.60 -20.82
N HIS A 166 62.44 -7.45 -22.00
CA HIS A 166 61.35 -6.51 -22.25
C HIS A 166 60.28 -7.16 -23.13
N GLN A 167 58.99 -6.85 -22.91
CA GLN A 167 57.89 -7.33 -23.73
C GLN A 167 57.53 -6.31 -24.80
N LEU A 168 57.85 -6.61 -26.06
CA LEU A 168 57.42 -5.84 -27.23
C LEU A 168 55.98 -6.22 -27.59
N THR A 169 55.10 -5.24 -27.74
CA THR A 169 53.72 -5.45 -28.21
C THR A 169 53.36 -4.42 -29.28
N ILE A 170 52.70 -4.84 -30.36
CA ILE A 170 52.41 -4.00 -31.52
C ILE A 170 50.93 -4.15 -31.93
N PHE A 171 50.26 -3.00 -32.05
CA PHE A 171 48.82 -2.89 -32.31
C PHE A 171 48.55 -2.10 -33.58
N LYS A 172 47.64 -2.59 -34.42
CA LYS A 172 47.07 -1.83 -35.55
C LYS A 172 45.58 -2.13 -35.66
N ASP A 173 44.77 -1.10 -35.88
CA ASP A 173 43.34 -1.28 -36.13
C ASP A 173 43.08 -2.20 -37.33
N ARG A 174 42.08 -3.07 -37.20
CA ARG A 174 41.76 -4.22 -38.08
C ARG A 174 42.83 -5.34 -38.18
N TYR A 175 43.83 -5.38 -37.30
CA TYR A 175 44.84 -6.46 -37.23
C TYR A 175 44.88 -7.13 -35.84
N LEU A 176 45.41 -8.36 -35.80
CA LEU A 176 45.71 -9.07 -34.56
C LEU A 176 46.91 -8.42 -33.85
N GLU A 177 46.86 -8.44 -32.52
CA GLU A 177 47.94 -8.01 -31.64
C GLU A 177 49.17 -8.90 -31.84
N TYR A 178 50.34 -8.28 -32.03
CA TYR A 178 51.62 -8.99 -32.12
C TYR A 178 52.41 -8.79 -30.82
N GLY A 179 52.86 -9.86 -30.19
CA GLY A 179 53.66 -9.82 -28.96
C GLY A 179 54.93 -10.67 -29.07
N GLU A 180 56.06 -10.13 -28.65
CA GLU A 180 57.39 -10.76 -28.70
C GLU A 180 58.23 -10.37 -27.47
N ALA A 181 58.90 -11.34 -26.84
CA ALA A 181 59.84 -11.05 -25.76
C ALA A 181 61.24 -10.73 -26.34
N ILE A 182 61.81 -9.58 -25.96
CA ILE A 182 63.05 -9.05 -26.53
C ILE A 182 64.09 -8.72 -25.44
N THR A 183 65.32 -9.21 -25.63
CA THR A 183 66.46 -8.87 -24.76
C THR A 183 67.16 -7.61 -25.28
N ILE A 184 67.27 -6.56 -24.46
CA ILE A 184 68.02 -5.34 -24.77
C ILE A 184 69.42 -5.38 -24.14
N GLU A 185 70.44 -5.27 -24.99
CA GLU A 185 71.84 -5.46 -24.60
C GLU A 185 72.39 -4.28 -23.76
N GLY A 186 71.82 -3.09 -23.93
CA GLY A 186 72.24 -1.85 -23.28
C GLY A 186 73.41 -1.15 -23.97
N ARG A 187 74.13 -0.30 -23.22
CA ARG A 187 75.42 0.32 -23.59
C ARG A 187 75.39 1.18 -24.86
N ASN A 188 74.21 1.72 -25.23
CA ASN A 188 73.93 2.41 -26.50
C ASN A 188 74.23 1.55 -27.75
N VAL A 189 74.07 0.22 -27.65
CA VAL A 189 74.08 -0.69 -28.82
C VAL A 189 72.75 -0.55 -29.58
N GLU A 190 72.81 -0.47 -30.91
CA GLU A 190 71.63 -0.50 -31.79
C GLU A 190 71.09 -1.93 -31.96
N GLN A 191 69.79 -2.10 -31.75
CA GLN A 191 69.03 -3.31 -32.01
C GLN A 191 67.78 -2.98 -32.85
N ARG A 192 67.41 -3.90 -33.76
CA ARG A 192 66.32 -3.69 -34.73
C ARG A 192 65.41 -4.90 -34.76
N PHE A 193 64.12 -4.68 -34.56
CA PHE A 193 63.08 -5.70 -34.55
C PHE A 193 62.08 -5.47 -35.69
N GLN A 194 61.52 -6.53 -36.25
CA GLN A 194 60.62 -6.45 -37.40
C GLN A 194 59.48 -7.45 -37.30
N ALA A 195 58.24 -6.96 -37.29
CA ALA A 195 57.03 -7.76 -37.09
C ALA A 195 56.09 -7.75 -38.31
N SER A 196 55.26 -8.78 -38.47
CA SER A 196 54.21 -8.84 -39.49
C SER A 196 52.88 -9.22 -38.85
N LEU A 197 51.98 -8.23 -38.72
CA LEU A 197 50.66 -8.42 -38.12
C LEU A 197 49.73 -9.11 -39.12
N GLN A 198 48.89 -10.01 -38.64
CA GLN A 198 47.85 -10.67 -39.44
C GLN A 198 46.52 -9.89 -39.35
N PRO A 199 45.69 -9.85 -40.40
CA PRO A 199 44.38 -9.19 -40.33
C PRO A 199 43.44 -9.84 -39.29
N ALA A 200 42.57 -9.04 -38.66
CA ALA A 200 41.61 -9.48 -37.64
C ALA A 200 40.16 -9.59 -38.19
N TRP A 201 40.02 -10.05 -39.43
CA TRP A 201 38.73 -10.17 -40.13
C TRP A 201 38.70 -11.40 -41.04
N ALA A 202 37.51 -11.78 -41.50
CA ALA A 202 37.27 -12.77 -42.55
C ALA A 202 36.22 -12.27 -43.54
N VAL A 203 36.15 -12.86 -44.73
CA VAL A 203 35.13 -12.56 -45.73
C VAL A 203 33.88 -13.41 -45.47
N VAL A 204 32.76 -12.75 -45.22
CA VAL A 204 31.44 -13.38 -45.15
C VAL A 204 30.71 -13.16 -46.48
N SER A 205 30.31 -14.26 -47.15
CA SER A 205 29.47 -14.20 -48.34
C SER A 205 27.99 -14.30 -47.97
N LEU A 206 27.18 -13.37 -48.46
CA LEU A 206 25.77 -13.16 -48.12
C LEU A 206 24.90 -13.19 -49.37
N LEU A 207 23.90 -14.07 -49.38
CA LEU A 207 23.00 -14.35 -50.50
C LEU A 207 21.54 -14.33 -50.04
N THR A 208 20.67 -13.69 -50.82
CA THR A 208 19.23 -13.57 -50.54
C THR A 208 18.37 -13.95 -51.74
N SER A 209 17.15 -14.38 -51.44
CA SER A 209 16.06 -14.54 -52.41
C SER A 209 14.81 -13.81 -51.86
N PRO A 210 14.36 -12.69 -52.46
CA PRO A 210 14.93 -12.01 -53.61
C PRO A 210 16.28 -11.34 -53.31
N SER A 211 17.16 -11.28 -54.32
CA SER A 211 18.42 -10.53 -54.26
C SER A 211 18.21 -9.02 -54.17
N GLY A 212 19.15 -8.30 -53.57
CA GLY A 212 19.14 -6.83 -53.46
C GLY A 212 18.76 -6.31 -52.08
N ALA A 213 18.69 -7.17 -51.06
CA ALA A 213 18.49 -6.77 -49.68
C ALA A 213 19.71 -5.99 -49.15
N ASP A 214 19.47 -4.91 -48.42
CA ASP A 214 20.46 -4.17 -47.65
C ASP A 214 21.12 -5.10 -46.63
N VAL A 215 22.45 -5.01 -46.54
CA VAL A 215 23.26 -5.70 -45.51
C VAL A 215 23.66 -4.69 -44.45
N LEU A 216 23.38 -5.02 -43.20
CA LEU A 216 23.87 -4.30 -42.03
C LEU A 216 24.68 -5.26 -41.16
N VAL A 217 25.87 -4.83 -40.73
CA VAL A 217 26.74 -5.57 -39.80
C VAL A 217 26.88 -4.75 -38.52
N ASP A 218 26.55 -5.33 -37.37
CA ASP A 218 26.42 -4.62 -36.07
C ASP A 218 25.54 -3.34 -36.14
N GLY A 219 24.60 -3.30 -37.09
CA GLY A 219 23.73 -2.16 -37.37
C GLY A 219 24.27 -1.12 -38.37
N GLU A 220 25.51 -1.23 -38.85
CA GLU A 220 26.09 -0.35 -39.88
C GLU A 220 25.87 -0.90 -41.30
N MET A 221 25.25 -0.11 -42.19
CA MET A 221 24.94 -0.54 -43.56
C MET A 221 26.21 -0.69 -44.41
N THR A 222 26.53 -1.93 -44.81
CA THR A 222 27.79 -2.26 -45.51
C THR A 222 27.61 -2.48 -47.02
N GLY A 223 26.38 -2.73 -47.50
CA GLY A 223 26.12 -2.93 -48.93
C GLY A 223 24.73 -3.51 -49.22
N THR A 224 24.60 -4.16 -50.39
CA THR A 224 23.40 -4.92 -50.78
C THR A 224 23.80 -6.30 -51.32
N THR A 225 22.94 -7.30 -51.12
CA THR A 225 23.18 -8.70 -51.49
C THR A 225 22.95 -8.96 -53.00
N PRO A 226 23.73 -9.83 -53.68
CA PRO A 226 24.86 -10.62 -53.17
C PRO A 226 26.07 -9.77 -52.75
N LEU A 227 26.59 -10.02 -51.55
CA LEU A 227 27.71 -9.28 -50.99
C LEU A 227 28.76 -10.22 -50.41
N ASN A 228 30.03 -9.92 -50.68
CA ASN A 228 31.16 -10.43 -49.91
C ASN A 228 31.65 -9.27 -49.05
N VAL A 229 31.60 -9.41 -47.72
CA VAL A 229 31.93 -8.34 -46.76
C VAL A 229 33.05 -8.78 -45.83
N GLU A 230 34.05 -7.91 -45.63
CA GLU A 230 35.11 -8.10 -44.63
C GLU A 230 34.54 -7.81 -43.23
N VAL A 231 34.33 -8.84 -42.41
CA VAL A 231 33.77 -8.71 -41.06
C VAL A 231 34.86 -8.94 -40.02
N LEU A 232 34.96 -8.04 -39.03
CA LEU A 232 35.91 -8.16 -37.92
C LEU A 232 35.57 -9.36 -37.02
N GLN A 233 36.61 -10.02 -36.49
CA GLN A 233 36.48 -11.17 -35.62
C GLN A 233 35.63 -10.91 -34.35
N GLY A 234 35.16 -12.00 -33.73
CA GLY A 234 34.23 -12.00 -32.60
C GLY A 234 32.78 -12.20 -33.04
N ARG A 235 31.85 -12.18 -32.08
CA ARG A 235 30.41 -12.27 -32.35
C ARG A 235 29.90 -11.00 -33.04
N ARG A 236 29.12 -11.15 -34.11
CA ARG A 236 28.62 -10.07 -34.96
C ARG A 236 27.15 -10.29 -35.31
N ASP A 237 26.37 -9.21 -35.29
CA ASP A 237 25.02 -9.21 -35.83
C ASP A 237 25.07 -9.02 -37.34
N ILE A 238 24.37 -9.87 -38.10
CA ILE A 238 24.13 -9.64 -39.53
C ILE A 238 22.63 -9.54 -39.76
N THR A 239 22.19 -8.32 -40.09
CA THR A 239 20.80 -8.02 -40.45
C THR A 239 20.68 -7.86 -41.96
N LEU A 240 19.74 -8.58 -42.58
CA LEU A 240 19.39 -8.51 -44.01
C LEU A 240 17.99 -7.94 -44.16
N LYS A 241 17.86 -6.85 -44.93
CA LYS A 241 16.60 -6.09 -45.04
C LYS A 241 16.25 -5.76 -46.49
N LEU A 242 15.06 -6.16 -46.93
CA LEU A 242 14.52 -5.80 -48.25
C LEU A 242 13.17 -5.10 -48.10
N SER A 243 12.92 -4.08 -48.92
CA SER A 243 11.63 -3.36 -48.89
C SER A 243 10.47 -4.31 -49.23
N GLY A 244 9.36 -4.20 -48.50
CA GLY A 244 8.21 -5.10 -48.61
C GLY A 244 8.44 -6.53 -48.07
N HIS A 245 9.56 -6.80 -47.40
CA HIS A 245 9.89 -8.10 -46.82
C HIS A 245 10.19 -7.97 -45.31
N LYS A 246 10.06 -9.06 -44.56
CA LYS A 246 10.50 -9.14 -43.17
C LYS A 246 12.03 -9.05 -43.14
N ALA A 247 12.58 -8.38 -42.13
CA ALA A 247 14.02 -8.40 -41.90
C ALA A 247 14.42 -9.78 -41.36
N TRP A 248 15.55 -10.30 -41.84
CA TRP A 248 16.22 -11.47 -41.29
C TRP A 248 17.44 -11.00 -40.49
N GLN A 249 17.76 -11.69 -39.40
CA GLN A 249 18.81 -11.29 -38.46
C GLN A 249 19.37 -12.53 -37.76
N GLU A 250 20.69 -12.72 -37.79
CA GLU A 250 21.37 -13.83 -37.11
C GLU A 250 22.77 -13.41 -36.60
N ASP A 251 23.17 -13.95 -35.44
CA ASP A 251 24.48 -13.77 -34.82
C ASP A 251 25.51 -14.77 -35.40
N PHE A 252 26.69 -14.30 -35.79
CA PHE A 252 27.81 -15.15 -36.22
C PHE A 252 29.07 -14.91 -35.39
N ASP A 253 29.70 -15.98 -34.92
CA ASP A 253 31.04 -15.93 -34.30
C ASP A 253 32.12 -15.96 -35.41
N ILE A 254 32.68 -14.79 -35.73
CA ILE A 254 33.64 -14.62 -36.82
C ILE A 254 35.07 -14.92 -36.33
N LEU A 255 35.77 -15.82 -37.02
CA LEU A 255 37.18 -16.14 -36.79
C LEU A 255 38.07 -15.46 -37.85
N ALA A 256 39.17 -14.83 -37.43
CA ALA A 256 40.04 -14.10 -38.34
C ALA A 256 40.72 -15.01 -39.38
N GLY A 257 40.57 -14.68 -40.67
CA GLY A 257 41.11 -15.45 -41.79
C GLY A 257 40.31 -16.69 -42.20
N GLU A 258 39.19 -17.01 -41.54
CA GLU A 258 38.31 -18.13 -41.90
C GLU A 258 37.09 -17.64 -42.70
N ASP A 259 37.31 -17.41 -44.00
CA ASP A 259 36.24 -17.00 -44.94
C ASP A 259 35.12 -18.06 -45.02
N PHE A 260 33.86 -17.63 -44.96
CA PHE A 260 32.70 -18.52 -45.08
C PHE A 260 31.53 -17.90 -45.85
N SER A 261 30.51 -18.71 -46.12
CA SER A 261 29.28 -18.29 -46.80
C SER A 261 28.07 -18.64 -45.94
N VAL A 262 27.21 -17.67 -45.69
CA VAL A 262 25.88 -17.92 -45.10
C VAL A 262 25.02 -18.64 -46.13
N ALA A 263 24.12 -19.52 -45.66
CA ALA A 263 23.16 -20.18 -46.55
C ALA A 263 22.26 -19.15 -47.25
N LEU A 264 21.64 -19.53 -48.38
CA LEU A 264 20.71 -18.65 -49.09
C LEU A 264 19.53 -18.28 -48.19
N VAL A 265 19.39 -17.00 -47.86
CA VAL A 265 18.30 -16.48 -47.04
C VAL A 265 17.09 -16.17 -47.92
N GLU A 266 16.05 -17.00 -47.83
CA GLU A 266 14.75 -16.69 -48.43
C GLU A 266 14.00 -15.69 -47.53
N LEU A 267 13.75 -14.48 -48.05
CA LEU A 267 13.09 -13.41 -47.29
C LEU A 267 11.57 -13.51 -47.44
N GLU A 268 10.86 -13.65 -46.32
CA GLU A 268 9.40 -13.63 -46.31
C GLU A 268 8.84 -12.25 -46.68
N PRO A 269 7.76 -12.15 -47.48
CA PRO A 269 7.00 -10.91 -47.65
C PRO A 269 6.50 -10.35 -46.31
N ALA A 270 6.53 -9.03 -46.14
CA ALA A 270 6.05 -8.36 -44.94
C ALA A 270 4.51 -8.39 -44.87
N ASP A 271 3.96 -8.65 -43.68
CA ASP A 271 2.52 -8.69 -43.46
C ASP A 271 1.87 -7.33 -43.74
N GLY A 272 0.63 -7.33 -44.26
CA GLY A 272 -0.15 -6.11 -44.47
C GLY A 272 -1.03 -5.79 -43.27
N LEU A 273 -1.13 -4.51 -42.91
CA LEU A 273 -1.81 -4.04 -41.71
C LEU A 273 -3.25 -3.62 -42.03
N VAL A 274 -4.25 -4.26 -41.43
CA VAL A 274 -5.67 -3.94 -41.67
C VAL A 274 -6.32 -3.29 -40.45
N PHE A 275 -6.78 -2.05 -40.66
CA PHE A 275 -7.53 -1.26 -39.69
C PHE A 275 -9.04 -1.52 -39.86
N ILE A 276 -9.60 -2.32 -38.97
CA ILE A 276 -10.97 -2.81 -39.01
C ILE A 276 -11.87 -1.96 -38.10
N ARG A 277 -12.96 -1.42 -38.65
CA ARG A 277 -14.03 -0.71 -37.92
C ARG A 277 -15.38 -1.34 -38.23
N SER A 278 -16.33 -1.23 -37.30
CA SER A 278 -17.74 -1.52 -37.59
C SER A 278 -18.67 -0.45 -37.06
N ASP A 279 -19.86 -0.41 -37.66
CA ASP A 279 -21.03 0.31 -37.17
C ASP A 279 -22.15 -0.72 -36.89
N PRO A 280 -22.58 -0.91 -35.62
CA PRO A 280 -22.05 -0.25 -34.42
C PRO A 280 -20.65 -0.72 -34.07
N SER A 281 -19.91 0.10 -33.32
CA SER A 281 -18.59 -0.25 -32.77
C SER A 281 -18.67 -1.40 -31.76
N ALA A 282 -17.52 -1.96 -31.37
CA ALA A 282 -17.42 -3.18 -30.55
C ALA A 282 -18.26 -4.36 -31.11
N ALA A 283 -18.10 -4.67 -32.40
CA ALA A 283 -18.39 -5.99 -32.93
C ALA A 283 -17.18 -6.91 -32.71
N SER A 284 -17.43 -8.19 -32.40
CA SER A 284 -16.43 -9.25 -32.33
C SER A 284 -15.97 -9.63 -33.74
N VAL A 285 -14.66 -9.77 -33.94
CA VAL A 285 -14.04 -10.13 -35.21
C VAL A 285 -13.34 -11.48 -35.06
N THR A 286 -13.70 -12.43 -35.93
CA THR A 286 -12.96 -13.68 -36.12
C THR A 286 -12.31 -13.72 -37.51
N ILE A 287 -11.06 -14.17 -37.59
CA ILE A 287 -10.31 -14.33 -38.84
C ILE A 287 -9.92 -15.80 -38.99
N GLY A 288 -10.32 -16.43 -40.11
CA GLY A 288 -10.14 -17.88 -40.29
C GLY A 288 -10.86 -18.76 -39.25
N GLY A 289 -11.84 -18.19 -38.53
CA GLY A 289 -12.53 -18.82 -37.41
C GLY A 289 -11.93 -18.54 -36.03
N GLU A 290 -10.73 -17.95 -35.94
CA GLU A 290 -10.09 -17.59 -34.67
C GLU A 290 -10.48 -16.17 -34.23
N PHE A 291 -10.84 -15.97 -32.97
CA PHE A 291 -11.18 -14.64 -32.43
C PHE A 291 -9.95 -13.74 -32.30
N LYS A 292 -10.00 -12.53 -32.89
CA LYS A 292 -8.89 -11.57 -32.89
C LYS A 292 -9.15 -10.30 -32.08
N GLY A 293 -10.39 -10.02 -31.67
CA GLY A 293 -10.72 -8.88 -30.82
C GLY A 293 -12.06 -8.22 -31.12
N LEU A 294 -12.27 -7.03 -30.57
CA LEU A 294 -13.43 -6.18 -30.83
C LEU A 294 -13.02 -4.95 -31.65
N THR A 295 -13.86 -4.50 -32.59
CA THR A 295 -13.61 -3.28 -33.37
C THR A 295 -13.75 -1.99 -32.53
N PRO A 296 -12.96 -0.92 -32.77
CA PRO A 296 -11.89 -0.83 -33.76
C PRO A 296 -10.70 -1.73 -33.43
N LEU A 297 -10.22 -2.47 -34.43
CA LEU A 297 -9.18 -3.49 -34.29
C LEU A 297 -8.13 -3.32 -35.39
N GLU A 298 -6.88 -3.55 -35.05
CA GLU A 298 -5.75 -3.57 -35.98
C GLU A 298 -5.21 -5.00 -36.04
N VAL A 299 -4.96 -5.53 -37.25
CA VAL A 299 -4.42 -6.87 -37.45
C VAL A 299 -3.37 -6.90 -38.55
N ALA A 300 -2.24 -7.56 -38.31
CA ALA A 300 -1.31 -7.95 -39.35
C ALA A 300 -1.84 -9.21 -40.07
N LEU A 301 -1.91 -9.16 -41.40
CA LEU A 301 -2.39 -10.23 -42.26
C LEU A 301 -1.37 -10.51 -43.37
N ALA A 302 -0.83 -11.74 -43.37
CA ALA A 302 0.14 -12.18 -44.38
C ALA A 302 -0.40 -12.00 -45.81
N PRO A 303 0.41 -11.47 -46.74
CA PRO A 303 -0.07 -10.85 -47.98
C PRO A 303 -0.41 -11.86 -49.08
N GLU A 304 -1.05 -11.35 -50.13
CA GLU A 304 -1.41 -12.07 -51.37
C GLU A 304 -2.24 -13.35 -51.21
N GLN A 305 -2.92 -13.48 -50.07
CA GLN A 305 -3.96 -14.47 -49.81
C GLN A 305 -5.25 -13.81 -49.29
N ASP A 306 -6.38 -14.48 -49.49
CA ASP A 306 -7.70 -13.99 -49.12
C ASP A 306 -8.10 -14.49 -47.72
N HIS A 307 -8.20 -13.57 -46.76
CA HIS A 307 -8.59 -13.86 -45.37
C HIS A 307 -10.11 -13.75 -45.22
N GLU A 308 -10.81 -14.76 -44.67
CA GLU A 308 -12.23 -14.60 -44.29
C GLU A 308 -12.34 -13.94 -42.91
N LEU A 309 -13.09 -12.83 -42.86
CA LEU A 309 -13.44 -12.10 -41.63
C LEU A 309 -14.94 -12.28 -41.37
N VAL A 310 -15.29 -12.65 -40.14
CA VAL A 310 -16.68 -12.71 -39.67
C VAL A 310 -16.88 -11.77 -38.48
N PHE A 311 -17.96 -11.01 -38.54
CA PHE A 311 -18.34 -9.99 -37.56
C PHE A 311 -19.58 -10.42 -36.80
N PHE A 312 -19.54 -10.36 -35.47
CA PHE A 312 -20.63 -10.75 -34.59
C PHE A 312 -20.94 -9.66 -33.56
N LYS A 313 -22.21 -9.36 -33.32
CA LYS A 313 -22.65 -8.47 -32.24
C LYS A 313 -24.05 -8.87 -31.76
N ASN A 314 -24.27 -8.91 -30.44
CA ASN A 314 -25.57 -9.25 -29.87
C ASN A 314 -26.64 -8.24 -30.33
N GLY A 315 -27.79 -8.73 -30.79
CA GLY A 315 -28.83 -7.90 -31.40
C GLY A 315 -28.64 -7.58 -32.89
N TYR A 316 -27.63 -8.14 -33.57
CA TYR A 316 -27.33 -7.87 -34.99
C TYR A 316 -27.09 -9.15 -35.79
N HIS A 317 -27.38 -9.10 -37.08
CA HIS A 317 -27.02 -10.17 -38.02
C HIS A 317 -25.49 -10.26 -38.16
N SER A 318 -24.95 -11.48 -38.10
CA SER A 318 -23.52 -11.71 -38.33
C SER A 318 -23.17 -11.48 -39.80
N ARG A 319 -22.10 -10.74 -40.07
CA ARG A 319 -21.69 -10.39 -41.44
C ARG A 319 -20.33 -10.99 -41.79
N LYS A 320 -20.23 -11.59 -42.98
CA LYS A 320 -18.98 -12.10 -43.56
C LYS A 320 -18.42 -11.15 -44.60
N THR A 321 -17.10 -11.11 -44.73
CA THR A 321 -16.37 -10.47 -45.82
C THR A 321 -15.02 -11.17 -46.00
N SER A 322 -14.31 -10.87 -47.10
CA SER A 322 -12.91 -11.21 -47.23
C SER A 322 -12.04 -9.97 -47.42
N VAL A 323 -10.76 -10.06 -47.05
CA VAL A 323 -9.74 -9.04 -47.32
C VAL A 323 -8.44 -9.71 -47.77
N ARG A 324 -7.77 -9.07 -48.73
CA ARG A 324 -6.44 -9.41 -49.23
C ARG A 324 -5.55 -8.19 -49.10
N THR A 325 -4.33 -8.39 -48.61
CA THR A 325 -3.31 -7.34 -48.43
C THR A 325 -2.18 -7.55 -49.44
N GLN A 326 -1.56 -6.45 -49.86
CA GLN A 326 -0.23 -6.51 -50.48
C GLN A 326 0.85 -6.46 -49.38
N ALA A 327 2.08 -6.83 -49.71
CA ALA A 327 3.16 -6.83 -48.72
C ALA A 327 3.45 -5.40 -48.20
N ASN A 328 3.56 -5.24 -46.88
CA ASN A 328 3.69 -3.94 -46.20
C ASN A 328 2.58 -2.91 -46.58
N GLN A 329 1.37 -3.37 -46.90
CA GLN A 329 0.23 -2.48 -47.20
C GLN A 329 -0.61 -2.17 -45.96
N GLU A 330 -0.82 -0.89 -45.65
CA GLU A 330 -1.89 -0.44 -44.77
C GLU A 330 -3.23 -0.42 -45.52
N ARG A 331 -4.30 -0.96 -44.91
CA ARG A 331 -5.64 -1.01 -45.51
C ARG A 331 -6.75 -0.77 -44.50
N GLY A 332 -7.65 0.18 -44.79
CA GLY A 332 -8.88 0.36 -44.02
C GLY A 332 -9.99 -0.61 -44.42
N LEU A 333 -10.75 -1.12 -43.44
CA LEU A 333 -11.99 -1.88 -43.63
C LEU A 333 -13.08 -1.34 -42.69
N SER A 334 -14.28 -1.09 -43.21
CA SER A 334 -15.43 -0.65 -42.43
C SER A 334 -16.68 -1.46 -42.79
N ILE A 335 -17.35 -2.00 -41.78
CA ILE A 335 -18.50 -2.91 -41.95
C ILE A 335 -19.70 -2.40 -41.13
N VAL A 336 -20.86 -2.26 -41.79
CA VAL A 336 -22.13 -2.01 -41.08
C VAL A 336 -22.79 -3.35 -40.76
N LEU A 337 -23.38 -3.49 -39.57
CA LEU A 337 -24.18 -4.65 -39.17
C LEU A 337 -25.65 -4.27 -39.09
N ASP A 338 -26.51 -5.12 -39.67
CA ASP A 338 -27.95 -4.91 -39.69
C ASP A 338 -28.58 -5.39 -38.36
N PRO A 339 -29.35 -4.56 -37.63
CA PRO A 339 -29.96 -4.95 -36.36
C PRO A 339 -31.08 -5.98 -36.57
N VAL A 340 -31.17 -6.95 -35.65
CA VAL A 340 -32.29 -7.89 -35.58
C VAL A 340 -33.35 -7.29 -34.67
N LEU A 341 -34.57 -7.08 -35.19
CA LEU A 341 -35.68 -6.46 -34.48
C LEU A 341 -36.80 -7.47 -34.17
N ALA A 342 -37.62 -7.15 -33.18
CA ALA A 342 -38.82 -7.89 -32.79
C ALA A 342 -39.89 -6.92 -32.24
N SER A 343 -41.13 -7.09 -32.70
CA SER A 343 -42.29 -6.32 -32.24
C SER A 343 -42.68 -6.71 -30.80
N VAL A 344 -42.81 -5.72 -29.92
CA VAL A 344 -43.19 -5.90 -28.52
C VAL A 344 -44.35 -4.97 -28.17
N ILE A 345 -45.41 -5.52 -27.60
CA ILE A 345 -46.59 -4.75 -27.18
C ILE A 345 -46.38 -4.24 -25.75
N VAL A 346 -46.28 -2.94 -25.55
CA VAL A 346 -46.21 -2.35 -24.20
C VAL A 346 -47.62 -1.91 -23.78
N ILE A 347 -47.99 -2.28 -22.55
CA ILE A 347 -49.29 -1.99 -21.94
C ILE A 347 -49.04 -1.48 -20.52
N ALA A 348 -49.36 -0.22 -20.29
CA ALA A 348 -49.26 0.46 -19.01
C ALA A 348 -50.62 1.01 -18.56
N GLU A 349 -50.84 0.94 -17.25
CA GLU A 349 -51.84 1.73 -16.53
C GLU A 349 -51.12 2.68 -15.57
N PRO A 350 -51.50 3.97 -15.48
CA PRO A 350 -52.49 4.65 -16.33
C PRO A 350 -52.00 4.79 -17.79
N VAL A 351 -52.98 4.94 -18.69
CA VAL A 351 -52.80 4.73 -20.14
C VAL A 351 -51.90 5.76 -20.86
N ASP A 352 -51.58 6.85 -20.18
CA ASP A 352 -50.80 7.99 -20.63
C ASP A 352 -49.43 8.09 -19.92
N ALA A 353 -48.98 7.00 -19.29
CA ALA A 353 -47.60 6.86 -18.82
C ALA A 353 -46.60 6.96 -19.99
N GLU A 354 -45.42 7.53 -19.73
CA GLU A 354 -44.31 7.65 -20.67
C GLU A 354 -43.49 6.36 -20.73
N LEU A 355 -42.97 6.02 -21.91
CA LEU A 355 -42.05 4.91 -22.15
C LEU A 355 -40.68 5.41 -22.60
N TYR A 356 -39.64 4.86 -21.97
CA TYR A 356 -38.24 5.06 -22.32
C TYR A 356 -37.57 3.70 -22.55
N VAL A 357 -36.72 3.63 -23.58
CA VAL A 357 -35.96 2.43 -23.95
C VAL A 357 -34.49 2.81 -24.03
N ASN A 358 -33.64 2.20 -23.20
CA ASN A 358 -32.23 2.58 -23.01
C ASN A 358 -32.05 4.09 -22.70
N GLY A 359 -33.02 4.69 -21.99
CA GLY A 359 -33.07 6.12 -21.68
C GLY A 359 -33.61 7.02 -22.81
N GLU A 360 -33.87 6.48 -24.00
CA GLU A 360 -34.45 7.22 -25.13
C GLU A 360 -35.99 7.22 -25.04
N PHE A 361 -36.62 8.39 -25.10
CA PHE A 361 -38.08 8.53 -25.06
C PHE A 361 -38.74 7.95 -26.31
N LYS A 362 -39.75 7.08 -26.13
CA LYS A 362 -40.51 6.45 -27.23
C LYS A 362 -41.97 6.90 -27.32
N GLY A 363 -42.41 7.84 -26.48
CA GLY A 363 -43.81 8.31 -26.43
C GLY A 363 -44.59 7.72 -25.27
N VAL A 364 -45.92 7.61 -25.42
CA VAL A 364 -46.78 6.92 -24.44
C VAL A 364 -46.50 5.42 -24.43
N ALA A 365 -46.69 4.77 -23.28
CA ALA A 365 -46.37 3.35 -23.13
C ALA A 365 -47.37 2.41 -23.82
N ASN A 366 -48.61 2.82 -24.07
CA ASN A 366 -49.62 1.99 -24.74
C ASN A 366 -49.45 1.96 -26.27
N GLN A 367 -48.48 1.18 -26.75
CA GLN A 367 -48.15 1.02 -28.16
C GLN A 367 -47.42 -0.29 -28.45
N THR A 368 -47.24 -0.63 -29.73
CA THR A 368 -46.31 -1.67 -30.18
C THR A 368 -45.03 -1.01 -30.68
N ILE A 369 -43.89 -1.48 -30.21
CA ILE A 369 -42.55 -0.96 -30.54
C ILE A 369 -41.68 -2.06 -31.14
N GLU A 370 -40.73 -1.69 -31.99
CA GLU A 370 -39.65 -2.60 -32.40
C GLU A 370 -38.50 -2.52 -31.38
N LEU A 371 -38.20 -3.62 -30.71
CA LEU A 371 -37.02 -3.78 -29.86
C LEU A 371 -35.95 -4.61 -30.57
N MET A 372 -34.70 -4.34 -30.25
CA MET A 372 -33.55 -5.12 -30.71
C MET A 372 -33.51 -6.48 -29.99
N ALA A 373 -33.03 -7.52 -30.67
CA ALA A 373 -32.88 -8.89 -30.14
C ALA A 373 -31.69 -9.01 -29.14
N ALA A 374 -31.70 -8.17 -28.11
CA ALA A 374 -30.75 -8.06 -27.01
C ALA A 374 -31.49 -7.63 -25.74
N SER A 375 -30.81 -7.57 -24.59
CA SER A 375 -31.39 -6.89 -23.41
C SER A 375 -31.46 -5.40 -23.66
N GLN A 376 -32.59 -4.80 -23.32
CA GLN A 376 -32.79 -3.36 -23.32
C GLN A 376 -33.44 -2.93 -22.00
N HIS A 377 -32.98 -1.79 -21.51
CA HIS A 377 -33.53 -1.16 -20.32
C HIS A 377 -34.88 -0.52 -20.66
N ILE A 378 -35.94 -0.93 -19.97
CA ILE A 378 -37.30 -0.40 -20.14
C ILE A 378 -37.68 0.35 -18.88
N GLU A 379 -37.91 1.66 -19.02
CA GLU A 379 -38.46 2.52 -17.96
C GLU A 379 -39.86 3.01 -18.41
N ILE A 380 -40.87 2.80 -17.56
CA ILE A 380 -42.23 3.31 -17.75
C ILE A 380 -42.57 4.17 -16.54
N ARG A 381 -42.92 5.44 -16.77
CA ARG A 381 -43.06 6.42 -15.69
C ARG A 381 -44.20 7.42 -15.90
N LYS A 382 -44.61 8.05 -14.81
CA LYS A 382 -45.55 9.16 -14.81
C LYS A 382 -45.39 10.01 -13.54
N GLN A 383 -45.57 11.32 -13.66
CA GLN A 383 -45.62 12.21 -12.49
C GLN A 383 -46.73 11.77 -11.52
N GLY A 384 -46.41 11.66 -10.23
CA GLY A 384 -47.34 11.18 -9.18
C GLY A 384 -47.41 9.66 -9.02
N TYR A 385 -46.59 8.91 -9.74
CA TYR A 385 -46.52 7.45 -9.69
C TYR A 385 -45.09 6.98 -9.44
N VAL A 386 -44.94 5.79 -8.85
CA VAL A 386 -43.65 5.08 -8.78
C VAL A 386 -43.29 4.60 -10.18
N PRO A 387 -42.09 4.92 -10.72
CA PRO A 387 -41.67 4.42 -12.03
C PRO A 387 -41.44 2.91 -12.00
N TYR A 388 -41.79 2.23 -13.09
CA TYR A 388 -41.46 0.84 -13.34
C TYR A 388 -40.19 0.75 -14.19
N THR A 389 -39.27 -0.13 -13.80
CA THR A 389 -37.99 -0.31 -14.49
C THR A 389 -37.66 -1.80 -14.60
N THR A 390 -37.24 -2.27 -15.78
CA THR A 390 -36.85 -3.67 -15.99
C THR A 390 -35.85 -3.85 -17.14
N GLU A 391 -35.11 -4.95 -17.13
CA GLU A 391 -34.28 -5.40 -18.26
C GLU A 391 -35.10 -6.38 -19.11
N PHE A 392 -35.39 -6.01 -20.35
CA PHE A 392 -36.21 -6.80 -21.26
C PHE A 392 -35.38 -7.30 -22.45
N THR A 393 -35.31 -8.62 -22.63
CA THR A 393 -34.70 -9.24 -23.82
C THR A 393 -35.77 -9.66 -24.82
N SER A 394 -35.80 -9.01 -25.99
CA SER A 394 -36.71 -9.40 -27.07
C SER A 394 -36.24 -10.66 -27.82
N ARG A 395 -37.18 -11.37 -28.44
CA ARG A 395 -36.97 -12.66 -29.12
C ARG A 395 -37.74 -12.66 -30.46
N PRO A 396 -37.05 -12.48 -31.60
CA PRO A 396 -37.68 -12.48 -32.92
C PRO A 396 -38.52 -13.73 -33.18
N GLY A 397 -39.70 -13.54 -33.77
CA GLY A 397 -40.64 -14.62 -34.11
C GLY A 397 -41.52 -15.11 -32.96
N LEU A 398 -41.57 -14.40 -31.82
CA LEU A 398 -42.53 -14.64 -30.74
C LEU A 398 -43.32 -13.35 -30.44
N ASP A 399 -44.63 -13.48 -30.28
CA ASP A 399 -45.46 -12.39 -29.76
C ASP A 399 -45.10 -12.12 -28.28
N GLN A 400 -44.61 -10.93 -27.98
CA GLN A 400 -44.23 -10.53 -26.62
C GLN A 400 -44.98 -9.28 -26.16
N ALA A 401 -45.28 -9.23 -24.85
CA ALA A 401 -45.90 -8.06 -24.24
C ALA A 401 -45.31 -7.73 -22.87
N ILE A 402 -45.13 -6.43 -22.60
CA ILE A 402 -44.81 -5.86 -21.30
C ILE A 402 -46.12 -5.32 -20.71
N ARG A 403 -46.50 -5.77 -19.50
CA ARG A 403 -47.76 -5.39 -18.84
C ARG A 403 -47.45 -4.83 -17.46
N VAL A 404 -47.86 -3.59 -17.20
CA VAL A 404 -47.51 -2.82 -16.01
C VAL A 404 -48.71 -2.01 -15.52
N THR A 405 -48.95 -2.02 -14.21
CA THR A 405 -49.81 -1.04 -13.55
C THR A 405 -48.93 -0.27 -12.57
N LEU A 406 -48.69 1.01 -12.85
CA LEU A 406 -47.90 1.89 -11.97
C LEU A 406 -48.70 2.17 -10.69
N LYS A 407 -48.05 2.08 -9.53
CA LYS A 407 -48.65 2.49 -8.27
C LYS A 407 -48.55 4.01 -8.13
N SER A 408 -49.62 4.66 -7.67
CA SER A 408 -49.53 6.07 -7.26
C SER A 408 -48.60 6.18 -6.05
N LEU A 409 -47.99 7.35 -5.84
CA LEU A 409 -47.16 7.59 -4.66
C LEU A 409 -47.95 7.38 -3.36
N GLU A 410 -49.23 7.77 -3.35
CA GLU A 410 -50.12 7.56 -2.21
C GLU A 410 -50.41 6.07 -1.94
N GLN A 411 -50.64 5.27 -2.98
CA GLN A 411 -50.82 3.83 -2.79
C GLN A 411 -49.53 3.16 -2.30
N ALA A 412 -48.37 3.61 -2.77
CA ALA A 412 -47.07 3.14 -2.28
C ALA A 412 -46.82 3.56 -0.82
N ARG A 413 -47.25 4.76 -0.40
CA ARG A 413 -47.23 5.21 1.01
C ARG A 413 -48.09 4.32 1.89
N ILE A 414 -49.36 4.10 1.50
CA ILE A 414 -50.32 3.25 2.23
C ILE A 414 -49.84 1.80 2.34
N GLU A 415 -49.17 1.25 1.33
CA GLU A 415 -48.58 -0.10 1.40
C GLU A 415 -47.34 -0.21 2.32
N GLN A 416 -46.74 0.91 2.76
CA GLN A 416 -45.58 0.94 3.68
C GLN A 416 -45.98 1.09 5.16
N ILE A 417 -47.06 1.82 5.47
CA ILE A 417 -48.25 1.32 6.17
C ILE A 417 -48.16 0.13 7.14
N LYS A 418 -47.26 0.06 8.13
CA LYS A 418 -47.27 -1.07 9.09
C LYS A 418 -48.41 -0.94 10.11
N PRO A 419 -49.32 -1.93 10.27
CA PRO A 419 -50.40 -1.88 11.27
C PRO A 419 -49.89 -2.08 12.71
N VAL A 420 -48.67 -2.61 12.87
CA VAL A 420 -47.94 -2.71 14.14
C VAL A 420 -46.49 -2.31 13.89
N ILE A 421 -45.93 -1.48 14.77
CA ILE A 421 -44.50 -1.16 14.83
C ILE A 421 -43.88 -1.73 16.11
N THR A 422 -42.57 -1.97 16.07
CA THR A 422 -41.77 -2.39 17.22
C THR A 422 -40.67 -1.36 17.45
N THR A 423 -40.54 -0.85 18.67
CA THR A 423 -39.61 0.24 19.01
C THR A 423 -38.19 -0.27 19.29
N ALA A 424 -37.23 0.63 19.40
CA ALA A 424 -35.88 0.33 19.89
C ALA A 424 -35.85 -0.28 21.31
N ALA A 425 -36.88 0.00 22.14
CA ALA A 425 -37.10 -0.64 23.44
C ALA A 425 -37.89 -1.96 23.35
N ALA A 426 -38.02 -2.56 22.16
CA ALA A 426 -38.78 -3.79 21.87
C ALA A 426 -40.28 -3.75 22.26
N GLN A 427 -40.84 -2.56 22.50
CA GLN A 427 -42.27 -2.38 22.71
C GLN A 427 -43.01 -2.50 21.38
N SER A 428 -44.22 -3.06 21.38
CA SER A 428 -45.05 -3.13 20.18
C SER A 428 -46.24 -2.18 20.30
N LEU A 429 -46.44 -1.33 19.29
CA LEU A 429 -47.54 -0.37 19.20
C LEU A 429 -48.40 -0.69 17.98
N LYS A 430 -49.72 -0.62 18.15
CA LYS A 430 -50.72 -0.86 17.11
C LYS A 430 -51.26 0.46 16.55
N LEU A 431 -51.42 0.54 15.23
CA LEU A 431 -51.97 1.70 14.54
C LEU A 431 -53.49 1.75 14.69
N PHE A 432 -54.02 2.91 15.06
CA PHE A 432 -55.43 3.19 15.17
C PHE A 432 -55.85 4.35 14.26
N TYR A 433 -56.84 4.08 13.42
CA TYR A 433 -57.66 5.08 12.75
C TYR A 433 -58.86 5.36 13.65
N ALA A 434 -58.66 6.19 14.66
CA ALA A 434 -59.69 6.59 15.59
C ALA A 434 -60.73 7.51 14.91
N GLY A 435 -61.77 7.90 15.66
CA GLY A 435 -62.85 8.73 15.15
C GLY A 435 -63.70 9.32 16.27
N ALA A 436 -64.90 9.79 15.92
CA ALA A 436 -65.79 10.47 16.86
C ALA A 436 -66.22 9.58 18.04
N PHE A 437 -66.10 10.09 19.27
CA PHE A 437 -66.65 9.47 20.48
C PHE A 437 -66.95 10.51 21.57
N THR A 438 -67.89 10.22 22.48
CA THR A 438 -68.08 11.06 23.68
C THR A 438 -67.19 10.54 24.82
N MET A 439 -66.34 11.42 25.34
CA MET A 439 -65.48 11.21 26.51
C MET A 439 -66.21 11.61 27.80
N GLY A 440 -65.82 11.05 28.95
CA GLY A 440 -66.39 11.38 30.27
C GLY A 440 -67.55 10.46 30.70
N ALA A 441 -68.32 10.89 31.71
CA ALA A 441 -69.37 10.08 32.33
C ALA A 441 -70.71 10.82 32.48
N SER A 442 -71.81 10.08 32.40
CA SER A 442 -73.17 10.64 32.53
C SER A 442 -73.48 11.05 33.97
N ARG A 443 -74.22 12.15 34.18
CA ARG A 443 -74.66 12.60 35.52
C ARG A 443 -75.55 11.59 36.28
N ARG A 444 -75.99 10.51 35.63
CA ARG A 444 -76.76 9.41 36.25
C ARG A 444 -75.90 8.17 36.57
N GLU A 445 -74.61 8.20 36.26
CA GLU A 445 -73.73 7.05 36.39
C GLU A 445 -73.21 6.89 37.84
N ALA A 446 -73.46 5.73 38.43
CA ALA A 446 -72.98 5.42 39.78
C ALA A 446 -71.46 5.32 39.82
N GLY A 447 -70.84 6.11 40.70
CA GLY A 447 -69.38 6.26 40.87
C GLY A 447 -68.80 7.57 40.31
N ARG A 448 -69.55 8.34 39.53
CA ARG A 448 -69.02 9.53 38.83
C ARG A 448 -68.54 10.67 39.76
N ARG A 449 -67.28 11.08 39.62
CA ARG A 449 -66.70 12.31 40.20
C ARG A 449 -67.07 13.57 39.36
N PRO A 450 -67.02 14.80 39.92
CA PRO A 450 -67.45 16.02 39.21
C PRO A 450 -66.60 16.39 37.97
N ASN A 451 -65.35 15.96 37.93
CA ASN A 451 -64.35 16.20 36.89
C ASN A 451 -64.58 15.41 35.57
N GLU A 452 -65.53 14.46 35.56
CA GLU A 452 -65.84 13.58 34.42
C GLU A 452 -67.00 14.12 33.55
N ASN A 453 -66.90 15.35 33.06
CA ASN A 453 -67.95 15.92 32.20
C ASN A 453 -67.95 15.28 30.81
N LEU A 454 -69.15 15.12 30.22
CA LEU A 454 -69.28 14.63 28.85
C LEU A 454 -68.76 15.68 27.86
N ARG A 455 -67.88 15.26 26.95
CA ARG A 455 -67.30 16.04 25.84
C ARG A 455 -67.36 15.21 24.57
N ASP A 456 -67.81 15.77 23.46
CA ASP A 456 -67.72 15.09 22.17
C ASP A 456 -66.34 15.35 21.56
N ILE A 457 -65.63 14.29 21.22
CA ILE A 457 -64.25 14.33 20.72
C ILE A 457 -64.24 13.77 19.30
N GLN A 458 -63.49 14.41 18.41
CA GLN A 458 -63.11 13.85 17.11
C GLN A 458 -61.59 13.63 17.13
N LEU A 459 -61.16 12.38 16.92
CA LEU A 459 -59.77 12.08 16.62
C LEU A 459 -59.63 11.99 15.09
N GLU A 460 -58.73 12.76 14.49
CA GLU A 460 -58.51 12.80 13.02
C GLU A 460 -57.14 12.23 12.63
N ARG A 461 -56.10 12.49 13.42
CA ARG A 461 -54.75 12.00 13.17
C ARG A 461 -54.59 10.53 13.60
N PRO A 462 -54.23 9.61 12.70
CA PRO A 462 -53.95 8.22 13.09
C PRO A 462 -52.74 8.14 14.01
N PHE A 463 -52.82 7.29 15.04
CA PHE A 463 -51.76 7.13 16.03
C PHE A 463 -51.48 5.66 16.34
N TYR A 464 -50.22 5.38 16.63
CA TYR A 464 -49.74 4.16 17.24
C TYR A 464 -49.90 4.27 18.76
N LEU A 465 -50.41 3.21 19.41
CA LEU A 465 -50.51 3.10 20.87
C LEU A 465 -49.94 1.76 21.34
N ALA A 466 -49.17 1.76 22.42
CA ALA A 466 -48.57 0.56 22.99
C ALA A 466 -49.63 -0.42 23.53
N TYR A 467 -49.48 -1.70 23.17
CA TYR A 467 -50.34 -2.78 23.65
C TYR A 467 -50.35 -2.86 25.19
N ASN A 468 -49.21 -2.58 25.82
CA ASN A 468 -48.98 -2.75 27.25
C ASN A 468 -48.46 -1.45 27.87
N GLU A 469 -48.43 -1.39 29.20
CA GLU A 469 -47.62 -0.44 29.97
C GLU A 469 -46.12 -0.58 29.63
N VAL A 470 -45.32 0.47 29.87
CA VAL A 470 -43.86 0.39 29.81
C VAL A 470 -43.36 -0.50 30.96
N SER A 471 -42.55 -1.53 30.68
CA SER A 471 -42.01 -2.39 31.73
C SER A 471 -40.72 -1.84 32.37
N ASN A 472 -40.38 -2.35 33.55
CA ASN A 472 -39.10 -2.05 34.22
C ASN A 472 -37.88 -2.32 33.33
N SER A 473 -37.87 -3.44 32.59
CA SER A 473 -36.75 -3.76 31.68
C SER A 473 -36.62 -2.78 30.52
N GLN A 474 -37.74 -2.23 30.03
CA GLN A 474 -37.76 -1.24 28.95
C GLN A 474 -37.31 0.12 29.45
N PHE A 475 -37.82 0.56 30.62
CA PHE A 475 -37.43 1.84 31.22
C PHE A 475 -35.94 1.89 31.60
N ARG A 476 -35.34 0.77 32.04
CA ARG A 476 -33.89 0.70 32.34
C ARG A 476 -32.96 0.76 31.12
N LEU A 477 -33.50 0.82 29.89
CA LEU A 477 -32.71 1.19 28.71
C LEU A 477 -32.44 2.71 28.63
N PHE A 478 -33.29 3.51 29.29
CA PHE A 478 -33.16 4.96 29.45
C PHE A 478 -32.46 5.33 30.76
N ASP A 479 -32.91 4.77 31.89
CA ASP A 479 -32.36 5.01 33.23
C ASP A 479 -32.00 3.69 33.93
N SER A 480 -30.73 3.29 33.86
CA SER A 480 -30.26 1.99 34.38
C SER A 480 -30.40 1.84 35.90
N GLU A 481 -30.46 2.94 36.63
CA GLU A 481 -30.52 2.96 38.10
C GLU A 481 -31.96 3.01 38.63
N HIS A 482 -32.96 3.11 37.75
CA HIS A 482 -34.37 3.16 38.17
C HIS A 482 -34.83 1.88 38.85
N SER A 483 -35.52 2.05 39.98
CA SER A 483 -36.17 0.97 40.72
C SER A 483 -37.61 1.33 41.11
N SER A 484 -38.54 0.51 40.66
CA SER A 484 -39.95 0.49 41.09
C SER A 484 -40.12 0.02 42.55
N GLY A 485 -39.05 -0.44 43.22
CA GLY A 485 -39.02 -0.65 44.65
C GLY A 485 -39.78 -1.90 45.14
N THR A 486 -40.30 -1.83 46.37
CA THR A 486 -40.91 -2.99 47.05
C THR A 486 -42.15 -2.63 47.87
N LEU A 487 -43.14 -3.51 47.84
CA LEU A 487 -44.39 -3.45 48.57
C LEU A 487 -44.45 -4.62 49.56
N GLN A 488 -44.48 -4.33 50.88
CA GLN A 488 -44.46 -5.34 51.96
C GLN A 488 -43.35 -6.42 51.84
N GLY A 489 -42.24 -6.10 51.16
CA GLY A 489 -41.13 -7.03 50.91
C GLY A 489 -41.26 -7.86 49.63
N LEU A 490 -42.37 -7.78 48.90
CA LEU A 490 -42.44 -8.19 47.50
C LEU A 490 -41.88 -7.06 46.61
N THR A 491 -41.31 -7.42 45.47
CA THR A 491 -40.77 -6.44 44.51
C THR A 491 -41.82 -6.02 43.47
N LEU A 492 -41.82 -4.72 43.14
CA LEU A 492 -42.56 -4.14 42.01
C LEU A 492 -41.63 -3.95 40.78
N ASP A 493 -40.40 -4.45 40.87
CA ASP A 493 -39.23 -4.08 40.09
C ASP A 493 -38.72 -5.22 39.19
N ASN A 494 -39.49 -6.30 39.04
CA ASN A 494 -39.17 -7.37 38.10
C ASN A 494 -39.24 -6.84 36.65
N GLU A 495 -38.38 -7.37 35.79
CA GLU A 495 -38.23 -6.95 34.38
C GLU A 495 -39.54 -6.85 33.58
N ALA A 496 -40.52 -7.72 33.88
CA ALA A 496 -41.80 -7.80 33.20
C ALA A 496 -42.97 -7.07 33.91
N GLN A 497 -42.78 -6.56 35.13
CA GLN A 497 -43.77 -5.66 35.76
C GLN A 497 -43.76 -4.29 35.07
N PRO A 498 -44.87 -3.54 35.09
CA PRO A 498 -44.89 -2.15 34.64
C PRO A 498 -43.90 -1.33 35.48
N VAL A 499 -43.29 -0.33 34.85
CA VAL A 499 -42.48 0.65 35.57
C VAL A 499 -43.42 1.55 36.38
N VAL A 500 -43.18 1.63 37.68
CA VAL A 500 -43.87 2.52 38.60
C VAL A 500 -42.84 3.36 39.37
N ARG A 501 -43.31 4.28 40.22
CA ARG A 501 -42.47 5.28 40.91
C ARG A 501 -41.68 6.17 39.95
N VAL A 502 -42.25 6.45 38.77
CA VAL A 502 -41.75 7.45 37.81
C VAL A 502 -42.62 8.71 37.85
N SER A 503 -42.00 9.89 37.76
CA SER A 503 -42.71 11.15 37.56
C SER A 503 -43.20 11.29 36.12
N TRP A 504 -44.12 12.24 35.89
CA TRP A 504 -44.54 12.59 34.53
C TRP A 504 -43.36 13.06 33.66
N THR A 505 -42.47 13.90 34.21
CA THR A 505 -41.25 14.36 33.51
C THR A 505 -40.36 13.17 33.10
N GLN A 506 -40.15 12.18 33.98
CA GLN A 506 -39.38 10.97 33.63
C GLN A 506 -40.02 10.17 32.49
N ALA A 507 -41.35 10.03 32.49
CA ALA A 507 -42.07 9.36 31.43
C ALA A 507 -42.02 10.12 30.09
N ALA A 508 -42.07 11.45 30.12
CA ALA A 508 -41.89 12.31 28.95
C ALA A 508 -40.45 12.26 28.40
N LEU A 509 -39.43 12.27 29.26
CA LEU A 509 -38.03 12.12 28.89
C LEU A 509 -37.74 10.75 28.25
N PHE A 510 -38.32 9.66 28.77
CA PHE A 510 -38.24 8.33 28.13
C PHE A 510 -38.77 8.35 26.69
N CYS A 511 -39.88 9.07 26.45
CA CYS A 511 -40.46 9.18 25.11
C CYS A 511 -39.55 9.93 24.13
N ASN A 512 -38.89 11.00 24.57
CA ASN A 512 -37.88 11.69 23.76
C ASN A 512 -36.65 10.81 23.53
N TRP A 513 -36.10 10.18 24.57
CA TRP A 513 -34.96 9.24 24.44
C TRP A 513 -35.23 8.13 23.41
N LEU A 514 -36.45 7.58 23.40
CA LEU A 514 -36.86 6.55 22.45
C LEU A 514 -37.01 7.11 21.02
N SER A 515 -37.41 8.38 20.89
CA SER A 515 -37.46 9.09 19.62
C SER A 515 -36.05 9.32 19.06
N ASP A 516 -35.09 9.70 19.92
CA ASP A 516 -33.68 9.84 19.56
C ASP A 516 -33.08 8.49 19.10
N GLN A 517 -33.44 7.36 19.74
CA GLN A 517 -32.97 6.02 19.31
C GLN A 517 -33.41 5.67 17.87
N GLU A 518 -34.54 6.20 17.42
CA GLU A 518 -35.11 5.95 16.09
C GLU A 518 -34.91 7.12 15.11
N SER A 519 -34.11 8.14 15.49
CA SER A 519 -33.87 9.36 14.71
C SER A 519 -35.13 10.14 14.33
N LEU A 520 -36.14 10.10 15.21
CA LEU A 520 -37.41 10.80 15.07
C LEU A 520 -37.31 12.24 15.62
N PRO A 521 -38.15 13.18 15.15
CA PRO A 521 -38.30 14.46 15.85
C PRO A 521 -38.83 14.23 17.26
N ASN A 522 -38.24 14.87 18.27
CA ASN A 522 -38.75 14.81 19.64
C ASN A 522 -40.13 15.46 19.76
N PHE A 523 -40.97 14.98 20.70
CA PHE A 523 -42.29 15.54 20.94
C PHE A 523 -42.26 16.61 22.03
N TYR A 524 -41.50 16.39 23.12
CA TYR A 524 -41.37 17.33 24.23
C TYR A 524 -40.17 18.26 24.02
N GLU A 525 -40.30 19.52 24.44
CA GLU A 525 -39.21 20.49 24.48
C GLU A 525 -38.60 20.49 25.87
N ILE A 526 -37.29 20.23 25.97
CA ILE A 526 -36.58 20.02 27.25
C ILE A 526 -35.61 21.17 27.50
N LEU A 527 -35.60 21.70 28.73
CA LEU A 527 -34.63 22.70 29.20
C LEU A 527 -34.18 22.36 30.62
N ASP A 528 -32.85 22.31 30.85
CA ASP A 528 -32.21 22.00 32.13
C ASP A 528 -32.70 20.69 32.83
N GLY A 529 -33.31 19.79 32.06
CA GLY A 529 -33.85 18.50 32.52
C GLY A 529 -35.38 18.45 32.63
N GLU A 530 -36.06 19.60 32.59
CA GLU A 530 -37.53 19.70 32.69
C GLU A 530 -38.21 19.87 31.33
N VAL A 531 -39.47 19.46 31.24
CA VAL A 531 -40.32 19.69 30.06
C VAL A 531 -40.87 21.12 30.13
N VAL A 532 -40.58 21.94 29.12
CA VAL A 532 -41.01 23.35 29.03
C VAL A 532 -42.00 23.63 27.90
N GLY A 533 -42.24 22.65 27.03
CA GLY A 533 -43.13 22.77 25.87
C GLY A 533 -43.30 21.44 25.12
N PHE A 534 -44.04 21.46 24.02
CA PHE A 534 -44.18 20.30 23.13
C PHE A 534 -44.53 20.73 21.69
N ASN A 535 -44.09 19.93 20.72
CA ASN A 535 -44.40 20.11 19.31
C ASN A 535 -45.55 19.17 18.90
N SER A 536 -46.77 19.69 18.82
CA SER A 536 -47.95 18.91 18.44
C SER A 536 -47.87 18.28 17.04
N GLN A 537 -47.05 18.83 16.14
CA GLN A 537 -46.83 18.31 14.78
C GLN A 537 -45.77 17.20 14.74
N SER A 538 -45.05 16.96 15.84
CA SER A 538 -44.01 15.94 15.88
C SER A 538 -44.59 14.52 15.78
N ILE A 539 -43.92 13.68 14.99
CA ILE A 539 -44.18 12.25 14.85
C ILE A 539 -43.30 11.40 15.78
N GLY A 540 -42.70 12.00 16.81
CA GLY A 540 -41.97 11.28 17.87
C GLY A 540 -42.88 10.44 18.77
N TYR A 541 -42.25 9.67 19.65
CA TYR A 541 -42.94 9.03 20.77
C TYR A 541 -43.29 10.07 21.84
N ARG A 542 -44.40 9.79 22.54
CA ARG A 542 -44.98 10.64 23.58
C ARG A 542 -45.88 9.81 24.50
N LEU A 543 -46.44 10.45 25.51
CA LEU A 543 -47.58 9.88 26.22
C LEU A 543 -48.84 9.99 25.32
N PRO A 544 -49.80 9.06 25.42
CA PRO A 544 -51.12 9.26 24.82
C PRO A 544 -51.80 10.49 25.43
N SER A 545 -52.67 11.16 24.66
CA SER A 545 -53.56 12.16 25.25
C SER A 545 -54.66 11.48 26.07
N GLU A 546 -55.28 12.21 26.99
CA GLU A 546 -56.38 11.69 27.80
C GLU A 546 -57.54 11.22 26.91
N ALA A 547 -57.73 11.87 25.75
CA ALA A 547 -58.73 11.51 24.76
C ALA A 547 -58.37 10.23 23.98
N GLU A 548 -57.13 10.08 23.52
CA GLU A 548 -56.67 8.85 22.85
C GLU A 548 -56.76 7.64 23.79
N TRP A 549 -56.29 7.81 25.03
CA TRP A 549 -56.40 6.81 26.09
C TRP A 549 -57.87 6.46 26.35
N ALA A 550 -58.74 7.47 26.49
CA ALA A 550 -60.17 7.25 26.72
C ALA A 550 -60.89 6.59 25.53
N TRP A 551 -60.48 6.88 24.29
CA TRP A 551 -61.01 6.22 23.09
C TRP A 551 -60.63 4.74 23.09
N ALA A 552 -59.35 4.45 23.27
CA ALA A 552 -58.79 3.10 23.30
C ALA A 552 -59.35 2.25 24.44
N ALA A 553 -59.57 2.85 25.62
CA ALA A 553 -60.21 2.17 26.74
C ALA A 553 -61.71 1.92 26.48
N ARG A 554 -62.47 2.97 26.12
CA ARG A 554 -63.94 2.98 26.27
C ARG A 554 -64.74 2.58 25.06
N THR A 555 -64.19 2.63 23.84
CA THR A 555 -65.00 2.42 22.63
C THR A 555 -64.98 0.95 22.19
N ASP A 556 -66.16 0.36 21.98
CA ASP A 556 -66.29 -1.09 21.69
C ASP A 556 -66.07 -1.47 20.20
N GLY A 557 -65.51 -0.56 19.39
CA GLY A 557 -65.40 -0.70 17.93
C GLY A 557 -66.72 -0.56 17.16
N SER A 558 -67.88 -0.62 17.82
CA SER A 558 -69.21 -0.44 17.20
C SER A 558 -69.85 0.93 17.50
N GLY A 559 -69.16 1.76 18.29
CA GLY A 559 -69.57 3.11 18.66
C GLY A 559 -70.24 3.24 20.02
N ASN A 560 -70.39 2.15 20.79
CA ASN A 560 -70.85 2.24 22.17
C ASN A 560 -69.69 2.58 23.12
N GLN A 561 -70.07 3.06 24.31
CA GLN A 561 -69.13 3.35 25.39
C GLN A 561 -69.25 2.32 26.51
N LEU A 562 -68.11 1.76 26.89
CA LEU A 562 -67.94 0.87 28.02
C LEU A 562 -67.81 1.67 29.34
N LYS A 563 -68.32 1.10 30.44
CA LYS A 563 -68.15 1.65 31.79
C LYS A 563 -66.91 1.06 32.47
N TYR A 564 -66.79 -0.26 32.38
CA TYR A 564 -65.65 -1.12 32.75
C TYR A 564 -65.19 -1.84 31.47
N PRO A 565 -63.95 -2.34 31.34
CA PRO A 565 -63.53 -3.01 30.11
C PRO A 565 -64.33 -4.30 29.84
N TRP A 566 -64.81 -4.98 30.89
CA TRP A 566 -65.78 -6.09 30.83
C TRP A 566 -67.25 -5.63 30.70
N GLY A 567 -67.51 -4.39 30.31
CA GLY A 567 -68.85 -3.83 30.13
C GLY A 567 -69.39 -3.08 31.35
N SER A 568 -70.29 -3.70 32.12
CA SER A 568 -71.10 -3.02 33.14
C SER A 568 -71.43 -3.81 34.42
N ALA A 569 -71.09 -5.11 34.48
CA ALA A 569 -71.37 -5.94 35.65
C ALA A 569 -70.35 -5.73 36.78
N LEU A 570 -70.73 -6.08 38.02
CA LEU A 570 -69.83 -6.21 39.17
C LEU A 570 -70.26 -7.42 40.03
N PRO A 571 -69.33 -8.17 40.65
CA PRO A 571 -67.87 -8.04 40.54
C PRO A 571 -67.35 -8.29 39.11
N PRO A 572 -66.09 -7.95 38.80
CA PRO A 572 -65.47 -8.25 37.51
C PRO A 572 -65.46 -9.77 37.25
N PRO A 573 -65.45 -10.20 35.98
CA PRO A 573 -65.18 -11.61 35.65
C PRO A 573 -63.74 -11.99 36.02
N GLU A 574 -63.47 -13.29 36.13
CA GLU A 574 -62.11 -13.81 36.30
C GLU A 574 -61.18 -13.29 35.19
N ASN A 575 -59.93 -12.97 35.56
CA ASN A 575 -58.90 -12.40 34.66
C ASN A 575 -59.26 -11.03 34.02
N ALA A 576 -60.01 -10.18 34.73
CA ALA A 576 -60.44 -8.86 34.27
C ALA A 576 -59.40 -7.74 34.39
N GLY A 577 -58.37 -7.92 35.22
CA GLY A 577 -57.37 -6.91 35.57
C GLY A 577 -56.81 -7.13 36.98
N ASN A 578 -55.74 -6.41 37.32
CA ASN A 578 -55.16 -6.37 38.66
C ASN A 578 -55.73 -5.18 39.45
N PHE A 579 -56.28 -5.45 40.64
CA PHE A 579 -57.08 -4.52 41.43
C PHE A 579 -56.83 -4.68 42.94
N ALA A 580 -57.32 -3.72 43.74
CA ALA A 580 -57.33 -3.87 45.19
C ALA A 580 -58.30 -4.99 45.60
N ASP A 581 -57.76 -6.18 45.84
CA ASP A 581 -58.51 -7.44 46.02
C ASP A 581 -58.35 -8.06 47.43
N ALA A 582 -58.84 -9.29 47.60
CA ALA A 582 -58.71 -10.03 48.86
C ALA A 582 -57.25 -10.33 49.27
N THR A 583 -56.27 -10.33 48.36
CA THR A 583 -54.85 -10.46 48.70
C THR A 583 -54.28 -9.15 49.25
N SER A 584 -54.71 -8.02 48.70
CA SER A 584 -54.25 -6.67 49.08
C SER A 584 -54.92 -6.08 50.32
N GLN A 585 -55.95 -6.75 50.87
CA GLN A 585 -56.73 -6.27 52.02
C GLN A 585 -55.89 -5.93 53.26
N ALA A 586 -54.84 -6.70 53.53
CA ALA A 586 -53.97 -6.49 54.69
C ALA A 586 -53.12 -5.22 54.61
N TYR A 587 -53.03 -4.59 53.43
CA TYR A 587 -52.28 -3.36 53.19
C TYR A 587 -53.19 -2.15 52.91
N LEU A 588 -54.19 -2.31 52.04
CA LEU A 588 -55.06 -1.21 51.58
C LEU A 588 -56.30 -0.98 52.46
N GLY A 589 -56.74 -2.00 53.21
CA GLY A 589 -57.93 -1.95 54.06
C GLY A 589 -59.26 -2.05 53.30
N GLU A 590 -59.58 -1.09 52.44
CA GLU A 590 -60.74 -1.17 51.53
C GLU A 590 -60.35 -1.85 50.21
N VAL A 591 -61.06 -2.93 49.87
CA VAL A 591 -60.79 -3.77 48.71
C VAL A 591 -62.09 -4.33 48.14
N MET A 592 -62.01 -4.88 46.92
CA MET A 592 -63.13 -5.50 46.23
C MET A 592 -63.51 -6.85 46.87
N PHE A 593 -64.82 -7.08 47.01
CA PHE A 593 -65.37 -8.34 47.54
C PHE A 593 -65.70 -9.32 46.40
N ASP A 594 -65.54 -10.62 46.65
CA ASP A 594 -65.71 -11.71 45.67
C ASP A 594 -64.87 -11.55 44.37
N TYR A 595 -63.71 -10.89 44.46
CA TYR A 595 -62.69 -10.85 43.40
C TYR A 595 -61.32 -11.27 43.96
N ASN A 596 -60.51 -11.93 43.12
CA ASN A 596 -59.12 -12.28 43.40
C ASN A 596 -58.35 -12.40 42.09
N ASP A 597 -57.26 -11.66 41.93
CA ASP A 597 -56.36 -11.76 40.77
C ASP A 597 -55.02 -12.45 41.11
N GLY A 598 -54.69 -12.56 42.40
CA GLY A 598 -53.51 -13.24 42.91
C GLY A 598 -52.29 -12.35 43.14
N PHE A 599 -52.38 -11.03 42.94
CA PHE A 599 -51.25 -10.11 43.05
C PHE A 599 -51.46 -9.06 44.16
N LEU A 600 -50.53 -9.03 45.13
CA LEU A 600 -50.50 -8.01 46.20
C LEU A 600 -50.13 -6.60 45.70
N GLY A 601 -49.68 -6.48 44.44
CA GLY A 601 -49.13 -5.26 43.84
C GLY A 601 -49.09 -5.42 42.32
N THR A 602 -48.19 -4.72 41.62
CA THR A 602 -48.08 -4.85 40.15
C THR A 602 -47.84 -6.30 39.70
N ALA A 603 -48.55 -6.70 38.64
CA ALA A 603 -48.42 -7.97 37.94
C ALA A 603 -47.53 -7.79 36.70
N PRO A 604 -47.04 -8.87 36.06
CA PRO A 604 -46.41 -8.77 34.76
C PRO A 604 -47.36 -8.15 33.71
N ILE A 605 -46.84 -7.26 32.87
CA ILE A 605 -47.63 -6.63 31.80
C ILE A 605 -48.21 -7.68 30.85
N GLY A 606 -49.45 -7.49 30.40
CA GLY A 606 -50.15 -8.43 29.53
C GLY A 606 -50.68 -9.70 30.23
N SER A 607 -50.73 -9.75 31.57
CA SER A 607 -51.26 -10.92 32.29
C SER A 607 -52.77 -11.10 32.13
N PHE A 608 -53.52 -10.00 31.99
CA PHE A 608 -54.98 -10.00 32.02
C PHE A 608 -55.62 -9.99 30.63
N SER A 609 -56.95 -10.09 30.59
CA SER A 609 -57.69 -10.10 29.33
C SER A 609 -57.59 -8.75 28.61
N ALA A 610 -56.98 -8.74 27.42
CA ALA A 610 -56.96 -7.56 26.57
C ALA A 610 -58.37 -7.09 26.16
N ASN A 611 -58.50 -5.80 25.87
CA ASN A 611 -59.73 -5.24 25.34
C ASN A 611 -59.97 -5.62 23.86
N GLN A 612 -61.10 -5.18 23.30
CA GLN A 612 -61.49 -5.32 21.89
C GLN A 612 -60.47 -4.79 20.86
N TYR A 613 -59.50 -4.00 21.28
CA TYR A 613 -58.41 -3.49 20.45
C TYR A 613 -57.09 -4.25 20.63
N GLU A 614 -57.09 -5.35 21.38
CA GLU A 614 -55.92 -6.16 21.77
C GLU A 614 -54.95 -5.43 22.71
N ILE A 615 -55.41 -4.35 23.37
CA ILE A 615 -54.63 -3.58 24.34
C ILE A 615 -54.89 -4.12 25.76
N TYR A 616 -53.81 -4.38 26.48
CA TYR A 616 -53.81 -4.98 27.82
C TYR A 616 -53.81 -3.92 28.92
N ASP A 617 -54.29 -4.32 30.10
CA ASP A 617 -54.15 -3.63 31.38
C ASP A 617 -54.77 -2.22 31.49
N MET A 618 -55.49 -1.75 30.46
CA MET A 618 -56.19 -0.44 30.32
C MET A 618 -57.22 -0.08 31.43
N ALA A 619 -57.29 -0.84 32.51
CA ALA A 619 -58.19 -0.60 33.64
C ALA A 619 -57.60 -0.97 35.00
N GLY A 620 -56.39 -1.52 35.10
CA GLY A 620 -55.83 -2.04 36.34
C GLY A 620 -54.31 -2.14 36.25
N ASN A 621 -53.69 -2.95 37.10
CA ASN A 621 -52.23 -3.08 37.17
C ASN A 621 -51.54 -1.78 37.65
N ALA A 622 -51.02 -0.92 36.76
CA ALA A 622 -50.65 0.45 37.10
C ALA A 622 -51.60 1.47 36.44
N ALA A 623 -51.97 2.50 37.19
CA ALA A 623 -52.62 3.67 36.61
C ALA A 623 -51.60 4.46 35.77
N GLU A 624 -52.03 5.17 34.74
CA GLU A 624 -51.15 5.66 33.69
C GLU A 624 -51.09 7.19 33.62
N TRP A 625 -49.88 7.74 33.58
CA TRP A 625 -49.65 9.11 33.12
C TRP A 625 -50.10 9.27 31.66
N VAL A 626 -50.92 10.28 31.40
CA VAL A 626 -51.22 10.77 30.04
C VAL A 626 -50.63 12.16 29.85
N HIS A 627 -50.55 12.64 28.61
CA HIS A 627 -49.95 13.93 28.28
C HIS A 627 -50.65 15.12 29.00
N ASP A 628 -51.98 15.15 28.98
CA ASP A 628 -52.82 16.28 29.38
C ASP A 628 -52.56 16.77 30.82
N TYR A 629 -52.33 18.08 30.98
CA TYR A 629 -52.47 18.75 32.27
C TYR A 629 -53.88 18.52 32.85
N TYR A 630 -53.94 18.27 34.15
CA TYR A 630 -55.20 18.02 34.84
C TYR A 630 -55.99 19.31 35.06
N GLY A 631 -57.08 19.45 34.30
CA GLY A 631 -57.97 20.60 34.38
C GLY A 631 -59.42 20.30 33.98
N ALA A 632 -60.22 21.38 33.97
CA ALA A 632 -61.55 21.40 33.37
C ALA A 632 -61.44 21.85 31.91
N MET A 633 -61.78 20.94 30.98
CA MET A 633 -61.65 21.12 29.53
C MET A 633 -63.01 21.07 28.82
N GLY A 634 -63.03 21.59 27.59
CA GLY A 634 -64.17 21.58 26.68
C GLY A 634 -64.99 22.87 26.72
N ALA A 635 -65.25 23.44 25.55
CA ALA A 635 -66.24 24.51 25.40
C ALA A 635 -67.66 23.95 25.64
N ILE A 636 -68.57 24.77 26.18
CA ILE A 636 -69.95 24.34 26.43
C ILE A 636 -70.72 24.27 25.10
N GLY A 637 -70.64 23.12 24.42
CA GLY A 637 -71.36 22.83 23.18
C GLY A 637 -70.51 22.91 21.90
N GLY A 638 -69.40 22.16 21.86
CA GLY A 638 -68.57 21.96 20.66
C GLY A 638 -67.99 20.54 20.60
N VAL A 639 -67.35 20.21 19.49
CA VAL A 639 -66.53 19.00 19.33
C VAL A 639 -65.07 19.41 19.46
N ASP A 640 -64.32 18.73 20.33
CA ASP A 640 -62.88 18.95 20.48
C ASP A 640 -62.11 18.04 19.51
N VAL A 641 -61.26 18.60 18.65
CA VAL A 641 -60.47 17.84 17.65
C VAL A 641 -59.05 17.60 18.15
N ASP A 642 -58.56 16.36 18.08
CA ASP A 642 -57.23 15.89 18.53
C ASP A 642 -56.71 16.59 19.83
N PRO A 643 -57.49 16.63 20.94
CA PRO A 643 -57.12 17.43 22.10
C PRO A 643 -55.95 16.83 22.90
N LEU A 644 -55.08 17.73 23.39
CA LEU A 644 -53.84 17.45 24.14
C LEU A 644 -53.85 18.04 25.56
N GLY A 645 -55.05 18.34 26.10
CA GLY A 645 -55.23 18.97 27.41
C GLY A 645 -55.26 20.50 27.38
N PRO A 646 -55.29 21.15 28.56
CA PRO A 646 -55.07 22.59 28.69
C PRO A 646 -53.60 22.95 28.42
N ASP A 647 -53.33 24.14 27.89
CA ASP A 647 -51.95 24.61 27.61
C ASP A 647 -51.05 24.72 28.85
N ASN A 648 -51.63 24.80 30.05
CA ASN A 648 -50.94 25.04 31.32
C ASN A 648 -51.65 24.29 32.47
N GLY A 649 -50.89 23.79 33.44
CA GLY A 649 -51.41 23.18 34.66
C GLY A 649 -50.38 23.09 35.79
N VAL A 650 -50.78 22.49 36.92
CA VAL A 650 -49.89 22.19 38.07
C VAL A 650 -49.68 20.68 38.21
N PHE A 651 -50.71 19.89 37.90
CA PHE A 651 -50.68 18.43 37.96
C PHE A 651 -50.94 17.87 36.56
N HIS A 652 -50.41 16.70 36.25
CA HIS A 652 -50.79 15.94 35.06
C HIS A 652 -51.90 14.94 35.38
N THR A 653 -52.67 14.57 34.35
CA THR A 653 -53.79 13.65 34.49
C THR A 653 -53.29 12.20 34.59
N ILE A 654 -53.92 11.44 35.48
CA ILE A 654 -53.70 10.00 35.64
C ILE A 654 -54.99 9.28 35.22
N ARG A 655 -54.84 8.15 34.50
CA ARG A 655 -55.93 7.39 33.88
C ARG A 655 -55.85 5.90 34.21
N GLY A 656 -56.97 5.21 34.04
CA GLY A 656 -57.12 3.81 34.47
C GLY A 656 -57.34 3.67 35.97
N SER A 657 -57.33 2.41 36.43
CA SER A 657 -57.22 2.02 37.83
C SER A 657 -55.89 1.29 38.02
N SER A 658 -55.57 0.85 39.22
CA SER A 658 -54.33 0.15 39.55
C SER A 658 -54.59 -0.98 40.55
N TRP A 659 -53.55 -1.76 40.87
CA TRP A 659 -53.53 -2.70 41.99
C TRP A 659 -53.97 -2.07 43.34
N ALA A 660 -53.88 -0.74 43.48
CA ALA A 660 -54.28 0.00 44.67
C ALA A 660 -55.76 0.45 44.65
N HIS A 661 -56.51 0.24 43.56
CA HIS A 661 -57.88 0.71 43.39
C HIS A 661 -58.91 -0.43 43.38
N GLY A 662 -60.00 -0.28 44.14
CA GLY A 662 -61.05 -1.32 44.27
C GLY A 662 -62.49 -0.81 44.32
N SER A 663 -62.74 0.51 44.36
CA SER A 663 -64.10 1.03 44.49
C SER A 663 -64.84 1.15 43.15
N VAL A 664 -66.17 1.10 43.21
CA VAL A 664 -67.08 1.33 42.06
C VAL A 664 -66.82 2.66 41.34
N THR A 665 -66.17 3.62 42.02
CA THR A 665 -65.74 4.93 41.48
C THR A 665 -64.50 4.82 40.61
N GLU A 666 -63.46 4.11 41.07
CA GLU A 666 -62.13 4.09 40.46
C GLU A 666 -61.99 3.07 39.32
N LEU A 667 -62.69 1.93 39.41
CA LEU A 667 -62.65 0.86 38.39
C LEU A 667 -63.15 1.32 36.99
N ARG A 668 -63.81 2.47 36.91
CA ARG A 668 -64.50 2.94 35.69
C ARG A 668 -63.51 3.58 34.72
N LEU A 669 -63.63 3.26 33.45
CA LEU A 669 -62.77 3.79 32.39
C LEU A 669 -62.92 5.31 32.16
N SER A 670 -63.92 5.95 32.75
CA SER A 670 -64.06 7.41 32.79
C SER A 670 -63.32 8.08 33.95
N PHE A 671 -62.83 7.33 34.94
CA PHE A 671 -62.19 7.82 36.16
C PHE A 671 -60.95 8.68 35.88
N ARG A 672 -60.90 9.89 36.44
CA ARG A 672 -59.78 10.83 36.32
C ARG A 672 -59.18 11.07 37.70
N ASP A 673 -57.89 10.79 37.84
CA ASP A 673 -57.05 11.17 38.98
C ASP A 673 -55.94 12.11 38.50
N PHE A 674 -55.05 12.56 39.39
CA PHE A 674 -54.00 13.52 39.05
C PHE A 674 -52.81 13.44 39.99
N GLY A 675 -51.66 13.95 39.55
CA GLY A 675 -50.45 13.99 40.37
C GLY A 675 -49.30 14.80 39.78
N GLU A 676 -48.16 14.70 40.45
CA GLU A 676 -46.87 15.33 40.14
C GLU A 676 -45.76 14.40 40.65
N GLU A 677 -45.83 14.06 41.95
CA GLU A 677 -44.94 13.12 42.63
C GLU A 677 -45.08 11.66 42.12
N PRO A 678 -44.00 10.86 42.09
CA PRO A 678 -44.04 9.46 41.71
C PRO A 678 -44.79 8.57 42.72
N ARG A 679 -45.62 7.64 42.22
CA ARG A 679 -46.41 6.67 43.01
C ARG A 679 -46.05 5.22 42.66
N ASP A 680 -46.16 4.31 43.61
CA ASP A 680 -45.95 2.86 43.43
C ASP A 680 -47.13 2.12 42.76
N ASP A 681 -48.21 2.85 42.47
CA ASP A 681 -49.35 2.38 41.66
C ASP A 681 -49.51 3.13 40.33
N VAL A 682 -48.57 4.02 39.95
CA VAL A 682 -48.62 4.82 38.72
C VAL A 682 -47.39 4.58 37.85
N GLY A 683 -47.65 4.18 36.60
CA GLY A 683 -46.71 4.02 35.50
C GLY A 683 -47.17 4.81 34.27
N PHE A 684 -46.88 4.29 33.07
CA PHE A 684 -47.33 4.89 31.80
C PHE A 684 -47.28 3.90 30.64
N ARG A 685 -47.91 4.27 29.52
CA ARG A 685 -47.66 3.68 28.19
C ARG A 685 -47.35 4.75 27.16
N ILE A 686 -46.81 4.36 26.01
CA ILE A 686 -46.40 5.30 24.96
C ILE A 686 -47.33 5.28 23.74
N ALA A 687 -47.40 6.43 23.07
CA ALA A 687 -48.08 6.65 21.80
C ALA A 687 -47.16 7.40 20.82
N ARG A 688 -47.51 7.39 19.53
CA ARG A 688 -46.78 8.10 18.45
C ARG A 688 -47.74 8.39 17.30
N TYR A 689 -47.68 9.56 16.68
CA TYR A 689 -48.47 9.83 15.46
C TYR A 689 -47.93 9.08 14.25
N LEU A 690 -48.82 8.70 13.33
CA LEU A 690 -48.45 8.20 12.00
C LEU A 690 -47.72 9.30 11.20
N GLU A 691 -46.80 8.89 10.32
CA GLU A 691 -46.07 9.77 9.41
C GLU A 691 -46.95 10.22 8.22
N GLU A 692 -46.78 11.47 7.77
CA GLU A 692 -47.55 12.09 6.68
C GLU A 692 -47.02 11.72 5.28
#